data_AF-A0A430H008-F1
#
_entry.id   AF-A0A430H008-F1
#
_cell.length_a   1.000
_cell.length_b   1.000
_cell.length_c   1.000
_cell.angle_alpha   90.00
_cell.angle_beta   90.00
_cell.angle_gamma   90.00
#
_symmetry.space_group_name_H-M   'P 1'
#
loop_
_entity.id
_entity.type
_entity.pdbx_description
1 polymer ?
#
loop_
_entity_poly.entity_id
_entity_poly.type
_entity_poly.pdbx_seq_one_letter_code
_entity_poly.pdbx_strand_id
1 'polypeptide(L)'
;MSKDIRSQLHAELAERTRHLQTVAEALKTELFGIDEIIDRVIDSLRAWYVLPQLISRPVIVCLWGLTGTGKTQLVRRLAQHLGFYDRFIEVQMDGFSHGSGYHSRGSISAMLAESGIAEGMPGILVLDEFQRFRTVEGNGSDAKVERYRDVWALLSDGRLPPALSMLGEIESSLAYAEYTQDRDGTDKNKKEDKKRKLHLSPWEAREVKRCLKLSETLLQIMAWKPAEVHARLRAFRDTQQGWETDYSKLLVFVSGNLDEMYAETAQRVEDCDTDADIFHALTKKLSVIDVKKALAERFRPEQIARLGNNHVIYPSFNRATYVRLILSICDRYVAEIQESSGVRFVLDASVYEQIYANAVFPAQGTRPLFSSIHAILSATLVNAALWALEQGANGSDPVWLTLDAGVSAITAKYRKARRQFPVALELNRLKQRSSEDFRALLAVHEAGHGVAYGLLFGRAPQEIKINVASFEGGYNSYEQRKAWSKENLRDRICVSLAGRAAEQLVFGEQACTSGATQDFMQATAYAAQYVRHFAFGTRLSRTDVANDPNDNVNTDIAVTNPEIEALLAQEHARALALLDTHTPALMAVVDALLREGSIAPAQLAAMLELPDPATGAATDAYAALLATFRAGHAGLPPPSPGAGGGGSVPASAARVLRAIA
;
A
#
# COMPACT_ATOMS: atom_id res chain seq x y z
N MET A 1 -20.10 -18.75 -44.57
CA MET A 1 -19.33 -19.29 -43.43
C MET A 1 -18.38 -18.28 -42.77
N SER A 2 -17.49 -17.57 -43.49
CA SER A 2 -16.54 -16.61 -42.85
C SER A 2 -17.18 -15.34 -42.23
N LYS A 3 -18.34 -14.89 -42.71
CA LYS A 3 -19.06 -13.73 -42.15
C LYS A 3 -19.82 -14.08 -40.85
N ASP A 4 -20.43 -15.27 -40.77
CA ASP A 4 -21.14 -15.73 -39.56
C ASP A 4 -20.20 -15.93 -38.38
N ILE A 5 -19.04 -16.55 -38.59
CA ILE A 5 -18.05 -16.79 -37.51
C ILE A 5 -17.54 -15.45 -36.95
N ARG A 6 -17.30 -14.46 -37.84
CA ARG A 6 -16.91 -13.10 -37.41
C ARG A 6 -18.03 -12.39 -36.65
N SER A 7 -19.27 -12.53 -37.10
CA SER A 7 -20.43 -11.94 -36.42
C SER A 7 -20.67 -12.56 -35.04
N GLN A 8 -20.53 -13.88 -34.91
CA GLN A 8 -20.67 -14.60 -33.65
C GLN A 8 -19.55 -14.25 -32.67
N LEU A 9 -18.30 -14.23 -33.14
CA LEU A 9 -17.17 -13.81 -32.31
C LEU A 9 -17.33 -12.35 -31.85
N HIS A 10 -17.74 -11.43 -32.72
CA HIS A 10 -17.99 -10.03 -32.33
C HIS A 10 -19.11 -9.90 -31.28
N ALA A 11 -20.19 -10.70 -31.40
CA ALA A 11 -21.27 -10.71 -30.43
C ALA A 11 -20.80 -11.23 -29.07
N GLU A 12 -20.05 -12.33 -29.04
CA GLU A 12 -19.49 -12.90 -27.80
C GLU A 12 -18.50 -11.94 -27.12
N LEU A 13 -17.63 -11.27 -27.90
CA LEU A 13 -16.71 -10.26 -27.38
C LEU A 13 -17.44 -9.05 -26.78
N ALA A 14 -18.51 -8.60 -27.44
CA ALA A 14 -19.33 -7.50 -26.95
C ALA A 14 -20.08 -7.88 -25.67
N GLU A 15 -20.59 -9.11 -25.58
CA GLU A 15 -21.25 -9.64 -24.38
C GLU A 15 -20.29 -9.71 -23.20
N ARG A 16 -19.11 -10.34 -23.37
CA ARG A 16 -18.08 -10.41 -22.31
C ARG A 16 -17.61 -9.03 -21.87
N THR A 17 -17.46 -8.09 -22.80
CA THR A 17 -17.10 -6.70 -22.48
C THR A 17 -18.19 -6.00 -21.66
N ARG A 18 -19.47 -6.20 -22.02
CA ARG A 18 -20.60 -5.63 -21.27
C ARG A 18 -20.71 -6.25 -19.87
N HIS A 19 -20.46 -7.55 -19.76
CA HIS A 19 -20.42 -8.22 -18.46
C HIS A 19 -19.35 -7.61 -17.55
N LEU A 20 -18.12 -7.39 -18.06
CA LEU A 20 -17.07 -6.71 -17.29
C LEU A 20 -17.48 -5.33 -16.77
N GLN A 21 -18.17 -4.53 -17.60
CA GLN A 21 -18.68 -3.22 -17.17
C GLN A 21 -19.72 -3.35 -16.06
N THR A 22 -20.64 -4.30 -16.19
CA THR A 22 -21.66 -4.58 -15.16
C THR A 22 -21.02 -5.01 -13.85
N VAL A 23 -19.98 -5.85 -13.91
CA VAL A 23 -19.19 -6.27 -12.74
C VAL A 23 -18.46 -5.08 -12.11
N ALA A 24 -17.86 -4.20 -12.92
CA ALA A 24 -17.20 -2.99 -12.41
C ALA A 24 -18.18 -2.07 -11.66
N GLU A 25 -19.38 -1.86 -12.20
CA GLU A 25 -20.44 -1.08 -11.54
C GLU A 25 -20.88 -1.71 -10.22
N ALA A 26 -21.12 -3.03 -10.21
CA ALA A 26 -21.47 -3.76 -8.98
C ALA A 26 -20.38 -3.62 -7.91
N LEU A 27 -19.10 -3.79 -8.28
CA LEU A 27 -17.98 -3.63 -7.36
C LEU A 27 -17.88 -2.23 -6.76
N LYS A 28 -18.14 -1.17 -7.55
CA LYS A 28 -18.13 0.23 -7.08
C LYS A 28 -19.25 0.53 -6.09
N THR A 29 -20.37 -0.19 -6.17
CA THR A 29 -21.46 -0.06 -5.18
C THR A 29 -21.14 -0.76 -3.86
N GLU A 30 -20.34 -1.83 -3.90
CA GLU A 30 -20.01 -2.63 -2.72
C GLU A 30 -18.74 -2.16 -1.99
N LEU A 31 -17.77 -1.62 -2.73
CA LEU A 31 -16.45 -1.24 -2.21
C LEU A 31 -16.25 0.27 -2.33
N PHE A 32 -16.16 0.94 -1.19
CA PHE A 32 -16.10 2.40 -1.14
C PHE A 32 -14.69 2.94 -1.33
N GLY A 33 -14.55 3.99 -2.15
CA GLY A 33 -13.33 4.80 -2.24
C GLY A 33 -12.21 4.18 -3.07
N ILE A 34 -12.49 3.12 -3.83
CA ILE A 34 -11.52 2.42 -4.69
C ILE A 34 -11.95 2.36 -6.17
N ASP A 35 -12.85 3.23 -6.60
CA ASP A 35 -13.44 3.23 -7.95
C ASP A 35 -12.38 3.26 -9.07
N GLU A 36 -11.39 4.16 -8.94
CA GLU A 36 -10.28 4.26 -9.90
C GLU A 36 -9.43 2.97 -9.93
N ILE A 37 -9.32 2.28 -8.80
CA ILE A 37 -8.58 1.03 -8.67
C ILE A 37 -9.35 -0.12 -9.33
N ILE A 38 -10.67 -0.18 -9.12
CA ILE A 38 -11.55 -1.14 -9.80
C ILE A 38 -11.39 -0.99 -11.31
N ASP A 39 -11.44 0.23 -11.84
CA ASP A 39 -11.29 0.48 -13.27
C ASP A 39 -9.94 0.00 -13.81
N ARG A 40 -8.83 0.31 -13.13
CA ARG A 40 -7.49 -0.17 -13.52
C ARG A 40 -7.37 -1.69 -13.50
N VAL A 41 -7.98 -2.35 -12.51
CA VAL A 41 -7.98 -3.83 -12.41
C VAL A 41 -8.81 -4.45 -13.52
N ILE A 42 -9.99 -3.89 -13.82
CA ILE A 42 -10.86 -4.36 -14.90
C ILE A 42 -10.17 -4.20 -16.27
N ASP A 43 -9.51 -3.07 -16.51
CA ASP A 43 -8.73 -2.85 -17.73
C ASP A 43 -7.58 -3.85 -17.86
N SER A 44 -6.91 -4.15 -16.75
CA SER A 44 -5.79 -5.11 -16.72
C SER A 44 -6.19 -6.54 -17.08
N LEU A 45 -7.39 -6.97 -16.68
CA LEU A 45 -7.88 -8.33 -16.94
C LEU A 45 -8.76 -8.45 -18.18
N ARG A 46 -9.09 -7.33 -18.84
CA ARG A 46 -9.99 -7.31 -20.00
C ARG A 46 -9.56 -8.28 -21.09
N ALA A 47 -8.28 -8.24 -21.48
CA ALA A 47 -7.75 -9.13 -22.52
C ALA A 47 -7.87 -10.61 -22.12
N TRP A 48 -7.60 -10.92 -20.85
CA TRP A 48 -7.68 -12.27 -20.30
C TRP A 48 -9.12 -12.80 -20.26
N TYR A 49 -10.08 -12.00 -19.84
CA TYR A 49 -11.47 -12.43 -19.72
C TYR A 49 -12.16 -12.56 -21.08
N VAL A 50 -11.91 -11.59 -21.97
CA VAL A 50 -12.57 -11.49 -23.27
C VAL A 50 -11.97 -12.48 -24.27
N LEU A 51 -10.64 -12.66 -24.28
CA LEU A 51 -9.91 -13.52 -25.22
C LEU A 51 -8.85 -14.40 -24.52
N PRO A 52 -9.24 -15.29 -23.59
CA PRO A 52 -8.30 -16.13 -22.83
C PRO A 52 -7.44 -17.05 -23.72
N GLN A 53 -7.92 -17.40 -24.91
CA GLN A 53 -7.21 -18.24 -25.88
C GLN A 53 -5.97 -17.59 -26.50
N LEU A 54 -5.86 -16.25 -26.44
CA LEU A 54 -4.70 -15.52 -26.97
C LEU A 54 -3.62 -15.28 -25.92
N ILE A 55 -3.93 -15.59 -24.65
CA ILE A 55 -3.00 -15.45 -23.53
C ILE A 55 -2.03 -16.62 -23.53
N SER A 56 -0.74 -16.33 -23.65
CA SER A 56 0.34 -17.32 -23.69
C SER A 56 1.18 -17.36 -22.41
N ARG A 57 0.94 -16.42 -21.48
CA ARG A 57 1.58 -16.33 -20.16
C ARG A 57 0.57 -15.81 -19.14
N PRO A 58 0.71 -16.15 -17.85
CA PRO A 58 -0.21 -15.68 -16.83
C PRO A 58 -0.30 -14.16 -16.81
N VAL A 59 -1.51 -13.64 -16.66
CA VAL A 59 -1.72 -12.20 -16.46
C VAL A 59 -1.51 -11.91 -14.98
N ILE A 60 -0.50 -11.10 -14.66
CA ILE A 60 -0.15 -10.75 -13.29
C ILE A 60 -0.66 -9.34 -13.01
N VAL A 61 -1.39 -9.19 -11.91
CA VAL A 61 -1.87 -7.90 -11.39
C VAL A 61 -1.41 -7.77 -9.94
N CYS A 62 -0.51 -6.83 -9.68
CA CYS A 62 0.01 -6.61 -8.34
C CYS A 62 -0.75 -5.49 -7.63
N LEU A 63 -1.31 -5.77 -6.46
CA LEU A 63 -2.11 -4.86 -5.64
C LEU A 63 -1.31 -4.47 -4.38
N TRP A 64 -0.97 -3.19 -4.26
CA TRP A 64 -0.16 -2.67 -3.15
C TRP A 64 -0.88 -1.55 -2.43
N GLY A 65 -0.95 -1.61 -1.10
CA GLY A 65 -1.74 -0.66 -0.32
C GLY A 65 -1.60 -0.87 1.17
N LEU A 66 -2.01 0.10 1.96
CA LEU A 66 -2.10 -0.04 3.43
C LEU A 66 -3.03 -1.20 3.82
N THR A 67 -2.87 -1.68 5.05
CA THR A 67 -3.75 -2.71 5.62
C THR A 67 -5.21 -2.23 5.62
N GLY A 68 -6.14 -3.12 5.23
CA GLY A 68 -7.57 -2.85 5.27
C GLY A 68 -8.12 -1.90 4.17
N THR A 69 -7.32 -1.58 3.14
CA THR A 69 -7.75 -0.85 1.92
C THR A 69 -8.64 -1.66 0.98
N GLY A 70 -8.96 -2.92 1.31
CA GLY A 70 -9.89 -3.75 0.53
C GLY A 70 -9.26 -4.59 -0.59
N LYS A 71 -7.92 -4.72 -0.67
CA LYS A 71 -7.22 -5.49 -1.72
C LYS A 71 -7.76 -6.92 -1.89
N THR A 72 -7.70 -7.74 -0.84
CA THR A 72 -8.18 -9.13 -0.87
C THR A 72 -9.70 -9.20 -1.11
N GLN A 73 -10.46 -8.25 -0.56
CA GLN A 73 -11.91 -8.19 -0.73
C GLN A 73 -12.30 -7.90 -2.18
N LEU A 74 -11.59 -6.98 -2.86
CA LEU A 74 -11.79 -6.69 -4.28
C LEU A 74 -11.64 -7.96 -5.11
N VAL A 75 -10.56 -8.69 -4.91
CA VAL A 75 -10.26 -9.88 -5.72
C VAL A 75 -11.30 -11.00 -5.49
N ARG A 76 -11.70 -11.23 -4.23
CA ARG A 76 -12.74 -12.23 -3.90
C ARG A 76 -14.09 -11.87 -4.54
N ARG A 77 -14.51 -10.60 -4.43
CA ARG A 77 -15.78 -10.15 -5.03
C ARG A 77 -15.74 -10.16 -6.55
N LEU A 78 -14.62 -9.76 -7.14
CA LEU A 78 -14.39 -9.85 -8.57
C LEU A 78 -14.51 -11.30 -9.06
N ALA A 79 -13.89 -12.26 -8.38
CA ALA A 79 -13.98 -13.68 -8.74
C ALA A 79 -15.43 -14.21 -8.64
N GLN A 80 -16.20 -13.78 -7.64
CA GLN A 80 -17.62 -14.12 -7.50
C GLN A 80 -18.44 -13.57 -8.67
N HIS A 81 -18.33 -12.26 -8.94
CA HIS A 81 -19.09 -11.60 -10.00
C HIS A 81 -18.72 -12.08 -11.40
N LEU A 82 -17.46 -12.44 -11.64
CA LEU A 82 -17.03 -13.01 -12.92
C LEU A 82 -17.44 -14.48 -13.11
N GLY A 83 -17.94 -15.16 -12.06
CA GLY A 83 -18.30 -16.58 -12.11
C GLY A 83 -17.10 -17.53 -12.11
N PHE A 84 -16.00 -17.15 -11.44
CA PHE A 84 -14.77 -17.94 -11.33
C PHE A 84 -14.54 -18.52 -9.92
N TYR A 85 -15.53 -18.46 -9.04
CA TYR A 85 -15.38 -18.91 -7.64
C TYR A 85 -15.11 -20.43 -7.52
N ASP A 86 -15.56 -21.23 -8.49
CA ASP A 86 -15.25 -22.66 -8.62
C ASP A 86 -13.77 -22.94 -9.00
N ARG A 87 -13.09 -21.92 -9.55
CA ARG A 87 -11.71 -21.94 -10.06
C ARG A 87 -10.90 -20.77 -9.48
N PHE A 88 -11.17 -20.48 -8.21
CA PHE A 88 -10.50 -19.44 -7.43
C PHE A 88 -9.67 -20.09 -6.32
N ILE A 89 -8.39 -19.73 -6.25
CA ILE A 89 -7.48 -20.19 -5.20
C ILE A 89 -6.84 -18.98 -4.56
N GLU A 90 -6.83 -18.97 -3.23
CA GLU A 90 -6.12 -17.97 -2.43
C GLU A 90 -5.05 -18.66 -1.58
N VAL A 91 -3.81 -18.18 -1.70
CA VAL A 91 -2.64 -18.67 -0.98
C VAL A 91 -2.13 -17.55 -0.10
N GLN A 92 -2.10 -17.78 1.21
CA GLN A 92 -1.50 -16.88 2.18
C GLN A 92 0.01 -17.09 2.19
N MET A 93 0.78 -16.05 1.86
CA MET A 93 2.22 -16.12 1.63
C MET A 93 3.05 -15.86 2.90
N ASP A 94 2.55 -16.31 4.06
CA ASP A 94 3.22 -16.10 5.35
C ASP A 94 4.18 -17.23 5.76
N GLY A 95 4.23 -18.32 4.98
CA GLY A 95 5.11 -19.47 5.22
C GLY A 95 4.73 -20.35 6.42
N PHE A 96 3.77 -19.94 7.26
CA PHE A 96 3.46 -20.58 8.54
C PHE A 96 2.01 -21.04 8.69
N SER A 97 1.04 -20.49 7.95
CA SER A 97 -0.37 -20.86 8.09
C SER A 97 -0.80 -21.89 7.04
N HIS A 98 -0.69 -23.16 7.44
CA HIS A 98 -1.78 -24.15 7.43
C HIS A 98 -1.24 -25.43 8.07
N GLY A 99 -1.63 -25.64 9.34
CA GLY A 99 -1.38 -26.88 10.04
C GLY A 99 -2.12 -28.03 9.36
N SER A 100 -1.40 -28.85 8.59
CA SER A 100 -1.78 -30.24 8.31
C SER A 100 -0.59 -30.96 7.68
N GLY A 101 0.04 -31.86 8.45
CA GLY A 101 0.82 -33.00 7.95
C GLY A 101 2.16 -32.70 7.26
N TYR A 102 3.17 -33.51 7.59
CA TYR A 102 4.49 -33.52 6.94
C TYR A 102 4.50 -33.86 5.44
N HIS A 103 3.33 -34.08 4.81
CA HIS A 103 3.22 -34.69 3.49
C HIS A 103 2.31 -33.83 2.58
N SER A 104 2.94 -33.12 1.63
CA SER A 104 2.39 -32.55 0.37
C SER A 104 1.91 -31.08 0.24
N ARG A 105 1.75 -30.24 1.28
CA ARG A 105 1.23 -28.85 1.09
C ARG A 105 2.25 -27.71 1.09
N GLY A 106 3.47 -27.98 0.63
CA GLY A 106 4.57 -27.00 0.61
C GLY A 106 4.76 -26.21 -0.69
N SER A 107 4.01 -26.53 -1.76
CA SER A 107 4.21 -25.95 -3.10
C SER A 107 2.90 -25.46 -3.73
N ILE A 108 2.99 -24.46 -4.60
CA ILE A 108 1.81 -23.91 -5.30
C ILE A 108 1.28 -24.93 -6.33
N SER A 109 2.18 -25.70 -6.94
CA SER A 109 1.82 -26.80 -7.85
C SER A 109 0.87 -27.81 -7.19
N ALA A 110 1.12 -28.19 -5.93
CA ALA A 110 0.26 -29.10 -5.19
C ALA A 110 -1.14 -28.48 -4.91
N MET A 111 -1.20 -27.19 -4.55
CA MET A 111 -2.46 -26.49 -4.32
C MET A 111 -3.29 -26.35 -5.60
N LEU A 112 -2.65 -26.03 -6.73
CA LEU A 112 -3.31 -25.99 -8.04
C LEU A 112 -3.81 -27.38 -8.45
N ALA A 113 -3.02 -28.42 -8.20
CA ALA A 113 -3.40 -29.81 -8.49
C ALA A 113 -4.60 -30.32 -7.67
N GLU A 114 -4.83 -29.79 -6.47
CA GLU A 114 -6.00 -30.10 -5.63
C GLU A 114 -7.22 -29.25 -5.98
N SER A 115 -7.06 -28.23 -6.83
CA SER A 115 -8.12 -27.25 -7.16
C SER A 115 -9.00 -27.68 -8.34
N GLY A 116 -10.02 -26.88 -8.63
CA GLY A 116 -10.85 -27.00 -9.85
C GLY A 116 -10.18 -26.49 -11.13
N ILE A 117 -8.95 -25.94 -11.07
CA ILE A 117 -8.25 -25.37 -12.22
C ILE A 117 -7.50 -26.48 -12.96
N ALA A 118 -8.06 -26.95 -14.08
CA ALA A 118 -7.38 -27.91 -14.94
C ALA A 118 -6.36 -27.23 -15.89
N GLU A 119 -5.45 -28.04 -16.41
CA GLU A 119 -4.43 -27.61 -17.38
C GLU A 119 -5.06 -26.88 -18.58
N GLY A 120 -4.50 -25.72 -18.91
CA GLY A 120 -4.94 -24.90 -20.04
C GLY A 120 -6.33 -24.25 -19.86
N MET A 121 -6.95 -24.32 -18.68
CA MET A 121 -8.17 -23.59 -18.35
C MET A 121 -7.86 -22.24 -17.68
N PRO A 122 -8.70 -21.20 -17.92
CA PRO A 122 -8.59 -19.97 -17.17
C PRO A 122 -9.02 -20.19 -15.71
N GLY A 123 -8.30 -19.57 -14.79
CA GLY A 123 -8.57 -19.60 -13.35
C GLY A 123 -7.93 -18.41 -12.66
N ILE A 124 -8.31 -18.16 -11.41
CA ILE A 124 -7.81 -17.03 -10.62
C ILE A 124 -6.99 -17.56 -9.45
N LEU A 125 -5.74 -17.10 -9.34
CA LEU A 125 -4.83 -17.38 -8.23
C LEU A 125 -4.52 -16.08 -7.49
N VAL A 126 -4.65 -16.08 -6.17
CA VAL A 126 -4.29 -14.95 -5.31
C VAL A 126 -3.13 -15.34 -4.43
N LEU A 127 -2.05 -14.58 -4.49
CA LEU A 127 -0.91 -14.65 -3.59
C LEU A 127 -1.04 -13.47 -2.62
N ASP A 128 -1.66 -13.72 -1.47
CA ASP A 128 -1.97 -12.68 -0.49
C ASP A 128 -0.88 -12.58 0.58
N GLU A 129 -0.78 -11.40 1.22
CA GLU A 129 0.28 -11.09 2.18
C GLU A 129 1.69 -11.35 1.63
N PHE A 130 1.91 -11.08 0.33
CA PHE A 130 3.14 -11.40 -0.39
C PHE A 130 4.40 -10.80 0.26
N GLN A 131 4.28 -9.66 0.94
CA GLN A 131 5.39 -9.01 1.65
C GLN A 131 6.01 -9.89 2.76
N ARG A 132 5.29 -10.91 3.25
CA ARG A 132 5.79 -11.86 4.26
C ARG A 132 6.70 -12.92 3.66
N PHE A 133 6.62 -13.15 2.36
CA PHE A 133 7.42 -14.14 1.64
C PHE A 133 8.83 -13.61 1.33
N ARG A 134 9.59 -13.32 2.37
CA ARG A 134 10.92 -12.71 2.27
C ARG A 134 11.96 -13.68 1.70
N THR A 135 12.75 -13.25 0.73
CA THR A 135 13.86 -14.02 0.14
C THR A 135 15.23 -13.40 0.46
N VAL A 136 15.27 -12.16 0.92
CA VAL A 136 16.47 -11.42 1.31
C VAL A 136 16.34 -10.94 2.75
N GLU A 137 17.30 -11.26 3.62
CA GLU A 137 17.35 -10.78 5.01
C GLU A 137 17.79 -9.31 5.11
N GLY A 138 17.62 -8.69 6.28
CA GLY A 138 17.95 -7.25 6.48
C GLY A 138 19.42 -6.89 6.29
N ASN A 139 20.32 -7.88 6.27
CA ASN A 139 21.74 -7.75 5.97
C ASN A 139 22.09 -8.03 4.48
N GLY A 140 21.09 -8.27 3.62
CA GLY A 140 21.28 -8.62 2.21
C GLY A 140 21.60 -10.10 1.92
N SER A 141 21.67 -10.97 2.95
CA SER A 141 21.89 -12.41 2.75
C SER A 141 20.62 -13.16 2.36
N ASP A 142 20.77 -14.37 1.80
CA ASP A 142 19.63 -15.20 1.40
C ASP A 142 18.83 -15.70 2.60
N ALA A 143 17.53 -15.39 2.60
CA ALA A 143 16.60 -15.98 3.54
C ALA A 143 16.35 -17.45 3.19
N LYS A 144 16.31 -18.32 4.20
CA LYS A 144 16.03 -19.75 4.00
C LYS A 144 14.55 -19.97 3.68
N VAL A 145 14.19 -19.95 2.39
CA VAL A 145 12.82 -20.21 1.93
C VAL A 145 12.62 -21.69 1.62
N GLU A 146 11.87 -22.39 2.47
CA GLU A 146 11.60 -23.83 2.31
C GLU A 146 10.30 -24.16 1.54
N ARG A 147 9.34 -23.21 1.48
CA ARG A 147 8.01 -23.41 0.85
C ARG A 147 7.79 -22.45 -0.33
N TYR A 148 6.89 -22.82 -1.23
CA TYR A 148 6.42 -22.00 -2.37
C TYR A 148 7.50 -21.52 -3.34
N ARG A 149 8.66 -22.18 -3.40
CA ARG A 149 9.77 -21.79 -4.31
C ARG A 149 9.37 -21.83 -5.79
N ASP A 150 8.39 -22.66 -6.13
CA ASP A 150 7.83 -22.84 -7.46
C ASP A 150 6.98 -21.65 -7.94
N VAL A 151 6.62 -20.71 -7.05
CA VAL A 151 5.90 -19.48 -7.40
C VAL A 151 6.59 -18.69 -8.50
N TRP A 152 7.92 -18.64 -8.48
CA TRP A 152 8.67 -17.83 -9.42
C TRP A 152 8.74 -18.43 -10.82
N ALA A 153 8.64 -19.75 -10.94
CA ALA A 153 8.48 -20.42 -12.23
C ALA A 153 7.09 -20.11 -12.80
N LEU A 154 6.05 -20.27 -11.96
CA LEU A 154 4.68 -19.94 -12.33
C LEU A 154 4.51 -18.51 -12.83
N LEU A 155 5.08 -17.52 -12.12
CA LEU A 155 5.01 -16.11 -12.52
C LEU A 155 5.80 -15.79 -13.81
N SER A 156 6.75 -16.63 -14.20
CA SER A 156 7.60 -16.38 -15.37
C SER A 156 6.93 -16.80 -16.69
N ASP A 157 6.50 -18.05 -16.77
CA ASP A 157 5.94 -18.63 -18.00
C ASP A 157 4.64 -19.41 -17.81
N GLY A 158 4.15 -19.52 -16.57
CA GLY A 158 2.92 -20.25 -16.25
C GLY A 158 3.06 -21.76 -16.31
N ARG A 159 4.29 -22.29 -16.39
CA ARG A 159 4.53 -23.73 -16.47
C ARG A 159 5.18 -24.22 -15.19
N LEU A 160 4.56 -25.23 -14.59
CA LEU A 160 5.07 -25.82 -13.37
C LEU A 160 5.63 -27.22 -13.64
N PRO A 161 6.82 -27.54 -13.13
CA PRO A 161 7.34 -28.90 -13.19
C PRO A 161 6.43 -29.83 -12.38
N PRO A 162 6.39 -31.13 -12.71
CA PRO A 162 5.63 -32.09 -11.94
C PRO A 162 6.23 -32.19 -10.53
N ALA A 163 5.41 -32.43 -9.52
CA ALA A 163 5.88 -32.57 -8.14
C ALA A 163 6.84 -33.78 -8.05
N LEU A 164 8.17 -33.55 -8.07
CA LEU A 164 9.15 -34.63 -8.14
C LEU A 164 9.15 -35.55 -6.90
N SER A 165 8.73 -35.04 -5.74
CA SER A 165 8.52 -35.84 -4.51
C SER A 165 7.49 -36.96 -4.71
N MET A 166 6.53 -36.75 -5.61
CA MET A 166 5.44 -37.68 -5.93
C MET A 166 5.93 -38.95 -6.65
N LEU A 167 6.96 -38.85 -7.49
CA LEU A 167 7.54 -40.03 -8.16
C LEU A 167 8.17 -40.98 -7.14
N GLY A 168 8.84 -40.43 -6.13
CA GLY A 168 9.41 -41.20 -5.03
C GLY A 168 8.35 -41.81 -4.10
N GLU A 169 7.24 -41.11 -3.87
CA GLU A 169 6.10 -41.64 -3.08
C GLU A 169 5.37 -42.78 -3.80
N ILE A 170 5.13 -42.65 -5.11
CA ILE A 170 4.52 -43.72 -5.92
C ILE A 170 5.46 -44.93 -6.00
N GLU A 171 6.76 -44.71 -6.20
CA GLU A 171 7.77 -45.78 -6.19
C GLU A 171 7.84 -46.48 -4.83
N SER A 172 7.82 -45.72 -3.73
CA SER A 172 7.83 -46.25 -2.35
C SER A 172 6.56 -47.05 -2.03
N SER A 173 5.39 -46.56 -2.47
CA SER A 173 4.13 -47.28 -2.29
C SER A 173 4.10 -48.58 -3.11
N LEU A 174 4.49 -48.54 -4.39
CA LEU A 174 4.54 -49.73 -5.24
C LEU A 174 5.53 -50.77 -4.69
N ALA A 175 6.69 -50.32 -4.20
CA ALA A 175 7.67 -51.19 -3.54
C ALA A 175 7.11 -51.81 -2.24
N TYR A 176 6.33 -51.07 -1.46
CA TYR A 176 5.65 -51.59 -0.28
C TYR A 176 4.55 -52.61 -0.63
N ALA A 177 3.79 -52.36 -1.70
CA ALA A 177 2.77 -53.28 -2.21
C ALA A 177 3.37 -54.59 -2.74
N GLU A 178 4.56 -54.53 -3.34
CA GLU A 178 5.32 -55.70 -3.81
C GLU A 178 5.96 -56.45 -2.63
N TYR A 179 6.57 -55.74 -1.67
CA TYR A 179 7.10 -56.31 -0.42
C TYR A 179 6.03 -57.06 0.40
N THR A 180 4.82 -56.50 0.50
CA THR A 180 3.71 -57.13 1.24
C THR A 180 3.18 -58.37 0.53
N GLN A 181 3.10 -58.37 -0.80
CA GLN A 181 2.77 -59.57 -1.58
C GLN A 181 3.81 -60.69 -1.42
N ASP A 182 5.09 -60.33 -1.39
CA ASP A 182 6.19 -61.30 -1.22
C ASP A 182 6.23 -61.88 0.20
N ARG A 183 5.94 -61.06 1.23
CA ARG A 183 5.80 -61.52 2.63
C ARG A 183 4.57 -62.38 2.86
N ASP A 184 3.41 -61.96 2.37
CA ASP A 184 2.17 -62.74 2.52
C ASP A 184 2.25 -64.09 1.75
N GLY A 185 3.14 -64.19 0.75
CA GLY A 185 3.49 -65.44 0.08
C GLY A 185 4.31 -66.44 0.92
N THR A 186 4.87 -66.03 2.07
CA THR A 186 5.66 -66.92 2.94
C THR A 186 4.89 -67.54 4.11
N ASP A 187 3.67 -67.08 4.42
CA ASP A 187 2.87 -67.64 5.51
C ASP A 187 1.91 -68.70 4.96
N LYS A 188 2.31 -69.98 5.09
CA LYS A 188 1.65 -71.18 4.51
C LYS A 188 0.26 -71.50 5.07
N ASN A 189 -0.49 -70.54 5.60
CA ASN A 189 -1.83 -70.80 6.15
C ASN A 189 -2.75 -69.58 6.06
N LYS A 190 -3.37 -69.35 4.89
CA LYS A 190 -4.82 -69.12 4.79
C LYS A 190 -5.32 -69.12 3.34
N LYS A 191 -6.47 -69.80 3.19
CA LYS A 191 -7.31 -69.93 2.00
C LYS A 191 -7.88 -68.57 1.55
N GLU A 192 -8.21 -68.53 0.25
CA GLU A 192 -8.79 -67.43 -0.54
C GLU A 192 -7.80 -66.37 -0.99
N ASP A 193 -7.09 -66.72 -2.06
CA ASP A 193 -6.51 -65.83 -3.05
C ASP A 193 -7.64 -65.04 -3.75
N LYS A 194 -8.32 -64.14 -3.03
CA LYS A 194 -9.21 -63.15 -3.63
C LYS A 194 -8.32 -62.21 -4.42
N LYS A 195 -8.09 -62.52 -5.70
CA LYS A 195 -7.53 -61.60 -6.71
C LYS A 195 -8.12 -60.22 -6.46
N ARG A 196 -7.36 -59.33 -5.82
CA ARG A 196 -7.80 -57.97 -5.56
C ARG A 196 -8.05 -57.35 -6.93
N LYS A 197 -9.31 -57.09 -7.26
CA LYS A 197 -9.70 -56.47 -8.54
C LYS A 197 -9.15 -55.04 -8.68
N LEU A 198 -8.76 -54.45 -7.55
CA LEU A 198 -8.23 -53.10 -7.44
C LEU A 198 -6.89 -53.20 -6.71
N HIS A 199 -5.84 -52.73 -7.36
CA HIS A 199 -4.45 -52.81 -6.91
C HIS A 199 -3.91 -51.47 -6.40
N LEU A 200 -4.56 -50.36 -6.75
CA LEU A 200 -4.26 -49.02 -6.22
C LEU A 200 -5.43 -48.52 -5.36
N SER A 201 -5.10 -47.80 -4.29
CA SER A 201 -6.05 -47.02 -3.52
C SER A 201 -6.66 -45.88 -4.35
N PRO A 202 -7.82 -45.32 -3.96
CA PRO A 202 -8.40 -44.16 -4.63
C PRO A 202 -7.46 -42.95 -4.66
N TRP A 203 -6.61 -42.80 -3.63
CA TRP A 203 -5.60 -41.75 -3.58
C TRP A 203 -4.50 -41.98 -4.60
N GLU A 204 -3.89 -43.17 -4.63
CA GLU A 204 -2.84 -43.53 -5.59
C GLU A 204 -3.33 -43.50 -7.04
N ALA A 205 -4.53 -44.00 -7.31
CA ALA A 205 -5.10 -43.97 -8.64
C ALA A 205 -5.40 -42.54 -9.11
N ARG A 206 -5.81 -41.65 -8.20
CA ARG A 206 -6.02 -40.23 -8.49
C ARG A 206 -4.69 -39.54 -8.80
N GLU A 207 -3.65 -39.91 -8.07
CA GLU A 207 -2.30 -39.41 -8.22
C GLU A 207 -1.67 -39.85 -9.55
N VAL A 208 -1.76 -41.15 -9.89
CA VAL A 208 -1.33 -41.71 -11.18
C VAL A 208 -2.11 -41.09 -12.35
N LYS A 209 -3.44 -40.95 -12.22
CA LYS A 209 -4.29 -40.30 -13.21
C LYS A 209 -3.78 -38.91 -13.57
N ARG A 210 -3.49 -38.13 -12.52
CA ARG A 210 -3.04 -36.74 -12.63
C ARG A 210 -1.64 -36.66 -13.26
N CYS A 211 -0.69 -37.43 -12.74
CA CYS A 211 0.71 -37.41 -13.17
C CYS A 211 0.87 -37.73 -14.65
N LEU A 212 0.17 -38.76 -15.10
CA LEU A 212 0.25 -39.26 -16.47
C LEU A 212 -0.77 -38.60 -17.41
N LYS A 213 -1.52 -37.59 -16.93
CA LYS A 213 -2.56 -36.86 -17.69
C LYS A 213 -3.56 -37.80 -18.37
N LEU A 214 -4.03 -38.80 -17.63
CA LEU A 214 -4.81 -39.91 -18.15
C LEU A 214 -6.29 -39.57 -18.28
N SER A 215 -6.91 -40.09 -19.34
CA SER A 215 -8.34 -39.94 -19.62
C SER A 215 -9.20 -41.00 -18.92
N GLU A 216 -8.57 -42.11 -18.51
CA GLU A 216 -9.20 -43.26 -17.86
C GLU A 216 -9.89 -42.87 -16.55
N THR A 217 -11.00 -43.53 -16.22
CA THR A 217 -11.74 -43.30 -14.97
C THR A 217 -10.92 -43.74 -13.75
N LEU A 218 -11.20 -43.18 -12.59
CA LEU A 218 -10.47 -43.54 -11.35
C LEU A 218 -10.55 -45.06 -11.09
N LEU A 219 -11.72 -45.66 -11.29
CA LEU A 219 -11.94 -47.10 -11.15
C LEU A 219 -11.10 -47.95 -12.13
N GLN A 220 -10.91 -47.48 -13.37
CA GLN A 220 -10.06 -48.17 -14.34
C GLN A 220 -8.59 -48.14 -13.93
N ILE A 221 -8.12 -47.01 -13.41
CA ILE A 221 -6.74 -46.85 -12.95
C ILE A 221 -6.51 -47.66 -11.68
N MET A 222 -7.48 -47.68 -10.76
CA MET A 222 -7.42 -48.52 -9.56
C MET A 222 -7.25 -50.01 -9.88
N ALA A 223 -7.67 -50.47 -11.06
CA ALA A 223 -7.53 -51.86 -11.49
C ALA A 223 -6.16 -52.19 -12.13
N TRP A 224 -5.26 -51.21 -12.32
CA TRP A 224 -3.97 -51.42 -12.97
C TRP A 224 -2.99 -52.20 -12.09
N LYS A 225 -2.28 -53.15 -12.69
CA LYS A 225 -1.24 -53.90 -11.95
C LYS A 225 -0.02 -53.02 -11.67
N PRO A 226 0.72 -53.26 -10.57
CA PRO A 226 1.95 -52.51 -10.26
C PRO A 226 2.97 -52.43 -11.40
N ALA A 227 3.11 -53.50 -12.19
CA ALA A 227 3.99 -53.54 -13.36
C ALA A 227 3.51 -52.64 -14.52
N GLU A 228 2.19 -52.53 -14.72
CA GLU A 228 1.58 -51.66 -15.74
C GLU A 228 1.77 -50.18 -15.37
N VAL A 229 1.62 -49.85 -14.09
CA VAL A 229 1.88 -48.50 -13.55
C VAL A 229 3.35 -48.13 -13.74
N HIS A 230 4.28 -49.02 -13.41
CA HIS A 230 5.72 -48.82 -13.62
C HIS A 230 6.11 -48.62 -15.08
N ALA A 231 5.54 -49.41 -15.99
CA ALA A 231 5.81 -49.30 -17.42
C ALA A 231 5.35 -47.94 -17.96
N ARG A 232 4.15 -47.48 -17.55
CA ARG A 232 3.63 -46.16 -17.95
C ARG A 232 4.42 -45.01 -17.33
N LEU A 233 4.86 -45.12 -16.07
CA LEU A 233 5.75 -44.15 -15.44
C LEU A 233 7.11 -44.05 -16.15
N ARG A 234 7.70 -45.19 -16.53
CA ARG A 234 8.94 -45.21 -17.32
C ARG A 234 8.76 -44.56 -18.68
N ALA A 235 7.72 -44.95 -19.43
CA ALA A 235 7.41 -44.35 -20.73
C ALA A 235 7.22 -42.82 -20.62
N PHE A 236 6.51 -42.36 -19.59
CA PHE A 236 6.33 -40.92 -19.33
C PHE A 236 7.66 -40.22 -19.00
N ARG A 237 8.54 -40.86 -18.22
CA ARG A 237 9.87 -40.32 -17.93
C ARG A 237 10.72 -40.11 -19.17
N ASP A 238 10.64 -41.04 -20.12
CA ASP A 238 11.41 -41.01 -21.36
C ASP A 238 10.91 -39.95 -22.36
N THR A 239 9.67 -39.47 -22.21
CA THR A 239 9.04 -38.60 -23.22
C THR A 239 9.36 -37.10 -23.05
N GLN A 240 9.94 -36.65 -21.92
CA GLN A 240 10.34 -35.25 -21.52
C GLN A 240 9.37 -34.06 -21.84
N GLN A 241 8.80 -33.97 -23.05
CA GLN A 241 7.96 -32.89 -23.59
C GLN A 241 6.57 -32.74 -22.92
N GLY A 242 6.18 -33.60 -21.98
CA GLY A 242 4.86 -33.58 -21.33
C GLY A 242 4.87 -33.36 -19.81
N TRP A 243 6.05 -33.12 -19.22
CA TRP A 243 6.21 -33.08 -17.76
C TRP A 243 5.58 -31.86 -17.11
N GLU A 244 5.67 -30.71 -17.77
CA GLU A 244 5.14 -29.46 -17.24
C GLU A 244 3.61 -29.43 -17.30
N THR A 245 2.98 -28.85 -16.29
CA THR A 245 1.56 -28.56 -16.30
C THR A 245 1.36 -27.11 -16.74
N ASP A 246 0.56 -26.92 -17.80
CA ASP A 246 0.27 -25.59 -18.35
C ASP A 246 -0.79 -24.83 -17.55
N TYR A 247 -0.35 -23.79 -16.85
CA TYR A 247 -1.17 -22.80 -16.16
C TYR A 247 -1.02 -21.40 -16.78
N SER A 248 -0.62 -21.30 -18.05
CA SER A 248 -0.40 -20.03 -18.77
C SER A 248 -1.64 -19.13 -18.83
N LYS A 249 -2.84 -19.68 -18.67
CA LYS A 249 -4.11 -18.93 -18.67
C LYS A 249 -4.57 -18.48 -17.29
N LEU A 250 -3.73 -18.55 -16.26
CA LEU A 250 -4.06 -18.00 -14.96
C LEU A 250 -4.10 -16.47 -14.97
N LEU A 251 -5.07 -15.91 -14.26
CA LEU A 251 -5.02 -14.55 -13.75
C LEU A 251 -4.46 -14.62 -12.32
N VAL A 252 -3.27 -14.06 -12.12
CA VAL A 252 -2.57 -14.08 -10.84
C VAL A 252 -2.65 -12.69 -10.21
N PHE A 253 -3.30 -12.61 -9.05
CA PHE A 253 -3.24 -11.43 -8.20
C PHE A 253 -2.14 -11.60 -7.18
N VAL A 254 -1.26 -10.62 -7.09
CA VAL A 254 -0.24 -10.53 -6.02
C VAL A 254 -0.64 -9.39 -5.11
N SER A 255 -1.03 -9.67 -3.87
CA SER A 255 -1.48 -8.67 -2.92
C SER A 255 -0.49 -8.55 -1.77
N GLY A 256 -0.18 -7.31 -1.36
CA GLY A 256 0.62 -7.10 -0.17
C GLY A 256 0.49 -5.72 0.45
N ASN A 257 0.81 -5.66 1.74
CA ASN A 257 0.91 -4.42 2.50
C ASN A 257 2.36 -3.94 2.44
N LEU A 258 2.58 -2.82 1.75
CA LEU A 258 3.89 -2.19 1.63
C LEU A 258 3.85 -0.86 2.38
N ASP A 259 3.72 -0.94 3.71
CA ASP A 259 3.51 0.21 4.58
C ASP A 259 4.71 1.19 4.51
N GLU A 260 5.90 0.70 4.16
CA GLU A 260 7.13 1.50 4.01
C GLU A 260 7.03 2.55 2.90
N MET A 261 6.27 2.27 1.83
CA MET A 261 6.02 3.24 0.76
C MET A 261 5.27 4.48 1.28
N TYR A 262 4.44 4.26 2.31
CA TYR A 262 3.62 5.29 2.93
C TYR A 262 4.37 5.96 4.09
N ALA A 263 5.32 5.27 4.72
CA ALA A 263 6.08 5.76 5.86
C ALA A 263 6.87 7.04 5.54
N GLU A 264 7.58 7.10 4.40
CA GLU A 264 8.26 8.34 3.99
C GLU A 264 7.28 9.51 3.79
N THR A 265 6.05 9.21 3.38
CA THR A 265 5.01 10.20 3.15
C THR A 265 4.42 10.68 4.48
N ALA A 266 4.20 9.76 5.42
CA ALA A 266 3.75 10.05 6.78
C ALA A 266 4.80 10.80 7.60
N GLN A 267 6.10 10.49 7.43
CA GLN A 267 7.19 11.20 8.10
C GLN A 267 7.43 12.61 7.55
N ARG A 268 6.97 12.91 6.33
CA ARG A 268 7.10 14.24 5.72
C ARG A 268 6.06 15.25 6.23
N VAL A 269 5.00 14.79 6.89
CA VAL A 269 3.89 15.63 7.35
C VAL A 269 3.39 15.11 8.69
N GLU A 270 3.69 15.86 9.74
CA GLU A 270 3.48 15.51 11.16
C GLU A 270 1.99 15.27 11.51
N ASP A 271 1.06 15.81 10.71
CA ASP A 271 -0.40 15.71 10.89
C ASP A 271 -1.10 14.63 10.04
N CYS A 272 -0.38 13.69 9.41
CA CYS A 272 -1.02 12.64 8.57
C CYS A 272 -2.00 11.73 9.34
N ASP A 273 -1.86 11.63 10.66
CA ASP A 273 -2.75 10.85 11.51
C ASP A 273 -4.02 11.61 11.92
N THR A 274 -4.13 12.92 11.64
CA THR A 274 -5.29 13.75 11.99
C THR A 274 -6.19 14.10 10.79
N ASP A 275 -5.65 14.20 9.57
CA ASP A 275 -6.43 14.48 8.36
C ASP A 275 -6.27 13.45 7.22
N ALA A 276 -7.35 12.73 6.97
CA ALA A 276 -7.44 11.71 5.93
C ALA A 276 -7.35 12.26 4.50
N ASP A 277 -7.82 13.49 4.25
CA ASP A 277 -7.84 14.06 2.89
C ASP A 277 -6.42 14.48 2.46
N ILE A 278 -5.63 15.02 3.39
CA ILE A 278 -4.22 15.38 3.16
C ILE A 278 -3.42 14.12 2.86
N PHE A 279 -3.53 13.11 3.73
CA PHE A 279 -2.82 11.85 3.54
C PHE A 279 -3.25 11.14 2.24
N HIS A 280 -4.52 11.22 1.85
CA HIS A 280 -5.00 10.71 0.57
C HIS A 280 -4.35 11.43 -0.63
N ALA A 281 -4.33 12.76 -0.63
CA ALA A 281 -3.75 13.56 -1.71
C ALA A 281 -2.24 13.29 -1.87
N LEU A 282 -1.56 13.04 -0.76
CA LEU A 282 -0.16 12.65 -0.71
C LEU A 282 0.09 11.28 -1.33
N THR A 283 -0.65 10.27 -0.88
CA THR A 283 -0.46 8.89 -1.31
C THR A 283 -0.86 8.65 -2.76
N LYS A 284 -1.71 9.51 -3.34
CA LYS A 284 -1.97 9.55 -4.79
C LYS A 284 -0.74 9.84 -5.65
N LYS A 285 0.31 10.44 -5.09
CA LYS A 285 1.56 10.75 -5.83
C LYS A 285 2.55 9.59 -5.84
N LEU A 286 2.27 8.50 -5.13
CA LEU A 286 3.11 7.30 -5.12
C LEU A 286 3.19 6.68 -6.51
N SER A 287 4.38 6.21 -6.84
CA SER A 287 4.74 5.69 -8.16
C SER A 287 5.20 4.24 -8.08
N VAL A 288 5.32 3.60 -9.24
CA VAL A 288 5.88 2.24 -9.33
C VAL A 288 7.33 2.18 -8.85
N ILE A 289 8.05 3.31 -8.85
CA ILE A 289 9.43 3.38 -8.33
C ILE A 289 9.43 3.13 -6.81
N ASP A 290 8.47 3.72 -6.09
CA ASP A 290 8.31 3.55 -4.63
C ASP A 290 7.99 2.09 -4.29
N VAL A 291 7.14 1.45 -5.09
CA VAL A 291 6.84 0.00 -5.00
C VAL A 291 8.10 -0.83 -5.18
N LYS A 292 8.89 -0.57 -6.23
CA LYS A 292 10.12 -1.33 -6.50
C LYS A 292 11.17 -1.13 -5.40
N LYS A 293 11.26 0.07 -4.83
CA LYS A 293 12.13 0.37 -3.68
C LYS A 293 11.71 -0.45 -2.44
N ALA A 294 10.42 -0.43 -2.08
CA ALA A 294 9.90 -1.20 -0.94
C ALA A 294 10.01 -2.73 -1.14
N LEU A 295 9.90 -3.22 -2.38
CA LEU A 295 10.12 -4.63 -2.69
C LEU A 295 11.60 -5.03 -2.64
N ALA A 296 12.52 -4.12 -2.98
CA ALA A 296 13.96 -4.40 -2.97
C ALA A 296 14.52 -4.71 -1.58
N GLU A 297 13.84 -4.29 -0.51
CA GLU A 297 14.18 -4.64 0.87
C GLU A 297 13.90 -6.11 1.23
N ARG A 298 13.13 -6.81 0.40
CA ARG A 298 12.61 -8.17 0.69
C ARG A 298 12.91 -9.18 -0.41
N PHE A 299 13.09 -8.70 -1.65
CA PHE A 299 13.19 -9.51 -2.85
C PHE A 299 14.40 -9.13 -3.69
N ARG A 300 14.98 -10.11 -4.37
CA ARG A 300 16.06 -9.88 -5.32
C ARG A 300 15.53 -9.19 -6.60
N PRO A 301 16.34 -8.39 -7.32
CA PRO A 301 15.90 -7.66 -8.52
C PRO A 301 15.26 -8.56 -9.59
N GLU A 302 15.77 -9.76 -9.81
CA GLU A 302 15.23 -10.73 -10.78
C GLU A 302 13.85 -11.29 -10.37
N GLN A 303 13.56 -11.34 -9.08
CA GLN A 303 12.24 -11.73 -8.57
C GLN A 303 11.23 -10.60 -8.77
N ILE A 304 11.64 -9.36 -8.50
CA ILE A 304 10.82 -8.16 -8.74
C ILE A 304 10.49 -8.05 -10.23
N ALA A 305 11.43 -8.37 -11.12
CA ALA A 305 11.20 -8.37 -12.57
C ALA A 305 10.11 -9.37 -13.01
N ARG A 306 9.92 -10.49 -12.29
CA ARG A 306 8.89 -11.51 -12.58
C ARG A 306 7.48 -11.09 -12.18
N LEU A 307 7.33 -10.08 -11.32
CA LEU A 307 6.02 -9.50 -10.99
C LEU A 307 5.45 -8.64 -12.14
N GLY A 308 6.27 -8.36 -13.16
CA GLY A 308 5.86 -7.56 -14.31
C GLY A 308 5.86 -6.07 -14.02
N ASN A 309 5.04 -5.32 -14.76
CA ASN A 309 4.92 -3.85 -14.62
C ASN A 309 3.51 -3.41 -14.21
N ASN A 310 2.58 -4.35 -14.04
CA ASN A 310 1.21 -4.04 -13.69
C ASN A 310 1.04 -3.90 -12.17
N HIS A 311 1.51 -2.78 -11.64
CA HIS A 311 1.41 -2.44 -10.23
C HIS A 311 0.28 -1.44 -10.02
N VAL A 312 -0.73 -1.86 -9.27
CA VAL A 312 -1.89 -1.05 -8.88
C VAL A 312 -1.68 -0.63 -7.43
N ILE A 313 -1.46 0.68 -7.23
CA ILE A 313 -1.16 1.27 -5.92
C ILE A 313 -2.46 1.88 -5.38
N TYR A 314 -2.85 1.46 -4.17
CA TYR A 314 -4.03 1.96 -3.48
C TYR A 314 -3.64 3.20 -2.67
N PRO A 315 -4.21 4.38 -2.96
CA PRO A 315 -4.07 5.50 -2.05
C PRO A 315 -4.72 5.17 -0.70
N SER A 316 -4.35 5.90 0.35
CA SER A 316 -5.09 5.86 1.62
C SER A 316 -6.52 6.33 1.42
N PHE A 317 -7.43 6.10 2.37
CA PHE A 317 -8.80 6.60 2.21
C PHE A 317 -8.92 8.08 2.57
N ASN A 318 -9.78 8.78 1.85
CA ASN A 318 -10.16 10.15 2.15
C ASN A 318 -11.26 10.19 3.24
N ARG A 319 -11.52 11.38 3.79
CA ARG A 319 -12.49 11.56 4.88
C ARG A 319 -13.89 11.07 4.50
N ALA A 320 -14.34 11.40 3.29
CA ALA A 320 -15.65 10.98 2.81
C ALA A 320 -15.80 9.45 2.78
N THR A 321 -14.75 8.72 2.40
CA THR A 321 -14.73 7.26 2.38
C THR A 321 -14.77 6.69 3.79
N TYR A 322 -13.98 7.22 4.72
CA TYR A 322 -14.02 6.82 6.12
C TYR A 322 -15.40 7.03 6.76
N VAL A 323 -16.05 8.16 6.49
CA VAL A 323 -17.42 8.43 6.97
C VAL A 323 -18.42 7.41 6.41
N ARG A 324 -18.36 7.09 5.11
CA ARG A 324 -19.21 6.04 4.51
C ARG A 324 -18.96 4.67 5.11
N LEU A 325 -17.71 4.32 5.37
CA LEU A 325 -17.35 3.07 6.05
C LEU A 325 -17.94 3.03 7.46
N ILE A 326 -17.77 4.09 8.25
CA ILE A 326 -18.33 4.22 9.59
C ILE A 326 -19.85 4.01 9.57
N LEU A 327 -20.56 4.72 8.70
CA LEU A 327 -22.00 4.60 8.55
C LEU A 327 -22.40 3.14 8.24
N SER A 328 -21.79 2.53 7.22
CA SER A 328 -22.10 1.15 6.81
C SER A 328 -21.85 0.11 7.91
N ILE A 329 -20.76 0.26 8.69
CA ILE A 329 -20.44 -0.65 9.79
C ILE A 329 -21.44 -0.47 10.93
N CYS A 330 -21.72 0.78 11.32
CA CYS A 330 -22.66 1.09 12.39
C CYS A 330 -24.08 0.60 12.06
N ASP A 331 -24.54 0.81 10.82
CA ASP A 331 -25.84 0.34 10.34
C ASP A 331 -25.95 -1.18 10.42
N ARG A 332 -24.85 -1.91 10.13
CA ARG A 332 -24.81 -3.37 10.26
C ARG A 332 -24.97 -3.82 11.71
N TYR A 333 -24.26 -3.19 12.64
CA TYR A 333 -24.42 -3.49 14.08
C TYR A 333 -25.84 -3.19 14.57
N VAL A 334 -26.42 -2.06 14.15
CA VAL A 334 -27.79 -1.69 14.50
C VAL A 334 -28.78 -2.69 13.92
N ALA A 335 -28.62 -3.10 12.66
CA ALA A 335 -29.49 -4.07 12.01
C ALA A 335 -29.43 -5.45 12.69
N GLU A 336 -28.22 -5.93 13.02
CA GLU A 336 -28.03 -7.22 13.71
C GLU A 336 -28.68 -7.24 15.10
N ILE A 337 -28.54 -6.15 15.87
CA ILE A 337 -29.19 -6.02 17.17
C ILE A 337 -30.71 -5.87 17.01
N GLN A 338 -31.18 -5.15 16.00
CA GLN A 338 -32.61 -5.02 15.74
C GLN A 338 -33.24 -6.36 15.33
N GLU A 339 -32.58 -7.15 14.50
CA GLU A 339 -33.04 -8.48 14.09
C GLU A 339 -33.13 -9.45 15.28
N SER A 340 -32.15 -9.38 16.19
CA SER A 340 -32.08 -10.27 17.36
C SER A 340 -32.93 -9.84 18.56
N SER A 341 -33.09 -8.53 18.79
CA SER A 341 -33.79 -7.99 19.98
C SER A 341 -35.13 -7.33 19.69
N GLY A 342 -35.43 -6.99 18.44
CA GLY A 342 -36.60 -6.21 18.05
C GLY A 342 -36.54 -4.72 18.42
N VAL A 343 -35.47 -4.26 19.08
CA VAL A 343 -35.28 -2.85 19.47
C VAL A 343 -34.71 -2.07 18.30
N ARG A 344 -35.38 -0.98 17.91
CA ARG A 344 -34.91 -0.06 16.87
C ARG A 344 -33.99 0.99 17.48
N PHE A 345 -32.75 1.08 16.99
CA PHE A 345 -31.81 2.13 17.37
C PHE A 345 -31.71 3.21 16.30
N VAL A 346 -31.44 4.44 16.73
CA VAL A 346 -31.03 5.55 15.88
C VAL A 346 -29.80 6.18 16.50
N LEU A 347 -28.71 6.20 15.73
CA LEU A 347 -27.46 6.85 16.13
C LEU A 347 -27.51 8.31 15.68
N ASP A 348 -27.22 9.21 16.61
CA ASP A 348 -27.10 10.64 16.30
C ASP A 348 -25.78 10.97 15.59
N ALA A 349 -25.74 12.10 14.88
CA ALA A 349 -24.54 12.62 14.21
C ALA A 349 -23.31 12.65 15.14
N SER A 350 -23.52 13.01 16.40
CA SER A 350 -22.48 13.06 17.43
C SER A 350 -21.73 11.74 17.61
N VAL A 351 -22.42 10.59 17.49
CA VAL A 351 -21.79 9.27 17.62
C VAL A 351 -20.80 9.03 16.48
N TYR A 352 -21.21 9.34 15.24
CA TYR A 352 -20.36 9.16 14.07
C TYR A 352 -19.15 10.10 14.08
N GLU A 353 -19.33 11.35 14.51
CA GLU A 353 -18.25 12.33 14.67
C GLU A 353 -17.22 11.88 15.70
N GLN A 354 -17.67 11.37 16.86
CA GLN A 354 -16.78 10.89 17.90
C GLN A 354 -16.05 9.60 17.50
N ILE A 355 -16.72 8.68 16.78
CA ILE A 355 -16.07 7.51 16.20
C ILE A 355 -14.98 7.96 15.23
N TYR A 356 -15.28 8.85 14.29
CA TYR A 356 -14.29 9.36 13.34
C TYR A 356 -13.08 9.95 14.06
N ALA A 357 -13.33 10.86 15.03
CA ALA A 357 -12.29 11.60 15.74
C ALA A 357 -11.41 10.75 16.68
N ASN A 358 -11.84 9.53 17.04
CA ASN A 358 -11.13 8.63 17.96
C ASN A 358 -10.64 7.34 17.30
N ALA A 359 -11.04 7.05 16.06
CA ALA A 359 -10.81 5.74 15.44
C ALA A 359 -10.15 5.81 14.04
N VAL A 360 -10.16 6.98 13.39
CA VAL A 360 -9.55 7.14 12.07
C VAL A 360 -8.09 7.56 12.23
N PHE A 361 -7.19 6.67 11.80
CA PHE A 361 -5.75 6.90 11.75
C PHE A 361 -5.28 6.58 10.32
N PRO A 362 -5.25 7.57 9.41
CA PRO A 362 -5.01 7.34 7.99
C PRO A 362 -3.72 6.57 7.69
N ALA A 363 -2.62 6.86 8.40
CA ALA A 363 -1.35 6.17 8.18
C ALA A 363 -1.38 4.70 8.60
N GLN A 364 -2.26 4.33 9.53
CA GLN A 364 -2.42 2.96 10.03
C GLN A 364 -3.50 2.16 9.28
N GLY A 365 -4.14 2.75 8.27
CA GLY A 365 -5.19 2.12 7.46
C GLY A 365 -6.56 2.09 8.15
N THR A 366 -7.35 1.04 7.91
CA THR A 366 -8.74 0.93 8.44
C THR A 366 -8.88 -0.03 9.61
N ARG A 367 -7.83 -0.78 9.97
CA ARG A 367 -7.91 -1.77 11.04
C ARG A 367 -8.24 -1.16 12.41
N PRO A 368 -7.59 -0.07 12.85
CA PRO A 368 -7.96 0.60 14.10
C PRO A 368 -9.42 1.03 14.13
N LEU A 369 -9.94 1.51 12.99
CA LEU A 369 -11.34 1.93 12.85
C LEU A 369 -12.32 0.80 13.20
N PHE A 370 -12.14 -0.39 12.62
CA PHE A 370 -13.02 -1.53 12.89
C PHE A 370 -12.96 -1.96 14.35
N SER A 371 -11.76 -2.02 14.93
CA SER A 371 -11.56 -2.39 16.33
C SER A 371 -12.23 -1.39 17.28
N SER A 372 -12.09 -0.09 17.03
CA SER A 372 -12.72 0.96 17.83
C SER A 372 -14.24 0.96 17.71
N ILE A 373 -14.80 0.80 16.51
CA ILE A 373 -16.26 0.70 16.34
C ILE A 373 -16.81 -0.51 17.10
N HIS A 374 -16.13 -1.66 16.98
CA HIS A 374 -16.52 -2.86 17.73
C HIS A 374 -16.48 -2.60 19.24
N ALA A 375 -15.40 -2.00 19.76
CA ALA A 375 -15.27 -1.69 21.18
C ALA A 375 -16.33 -0.69 21.69
N ILE A 376 -16.68 0.31 20.88
CA ILE A 376 -17.65 1.35 21.23
C ILE A 376 -19.09 0.84 21.16
N LEU A 377 -19.46 0.12 20.10
CA LEU A 377 -20.85 -0.24 19.82
C LEU A 377 -21.25 -1.65 20.29
N SER A 378 -20.36 -2.64 20.26
CA SER A 378 -20.72 -4.06 20.49
C SER A 378 -21.44 -4.28 21.83
N ALA A 379 -20.74 -4.06 22.95
CA ALA A 379 -21.33 -4.24 24.27
C ALA A 379 -22.38 -3.16 24.60
N THR A 380 -22.19 -1.95 24.08
CA THR A 380 -23.07 -0.81 24.36
C THR A 380 -24.46 -1.01 23.78
N LEU A 381 -24.57 -1.45 22.52
CA LEU A 381 -25.86 -1.71 21.89
C LEU A 381 -26.61 -2.84 22.60
N VAL A 382 -25.92 -3.92 22.97
CA VAL A 382 -26.52 -5.03 23.72
C VAL A 382 -27.07 -4.56 25.08
N ASN A 383 -26.26 -3.82 25.85
CA ASN A 383 -26.67 -3.31 27.16
C ASN A 383 -27.79 -2.25 27.04
N ALA A 384 -27.75 -1.42 26.00
CA ALA A 384 -28.80 -0.46 25.71
C ALA A 384 -30.11 -1.14 25.29
N ALA A 385 -30.03 -2.25 24.55
CA ALA A 385 -31.20 -3.04 24.15
C ALA A 385 -31.86 -3.70 25.35
N LEU A 386 -31.07 -4.34 26.22
CA LEU A 386 -31.56 -4.90 27.49
C LEU A 386 -32.27 -3.84 28.34
N TRP A 387 -31.62 -2.69 28.53
CA TRP A 387 -32.22 -1.58 29.25
C TRP A 387 -33.51 -1.06 28.58
N ALA A 388 -33.54 -0.92 27.26
CA ALA A 388 -34.73 -0.46 26.55
C ALA A 388 -35.89 -1.45 26.69
N LEU A 389 -35.62 -2.77 26.64
CA LEU A 389 -36.60 -3.82 26.87
C LEU A 389 -37.16 -3.77 28.30
N GLU A 390 -36.32 -3.54 29.32
CA GLU A 390 -36.77 -3.30 30.69
C GLU A 390 -37.69 -2.08 30.80
N GLN A 391 -37.49 -1.06 29.97
CA GLN A 391 -38.37 0.12 29.87
C GLN A 391 -39.61 -0.10 29.00
N GLY A 392 -39.85 -1.32 28.50
CA GLY A 392 -41.00 -1.68 27.68
C GLY A 392 -40.86 -1.30 26.20
N ALA A 393 -39.64 -1.30 25.65
CA ALA A 393 -39.44 -1.18 24.20
C ALA A 393 -40.04 -2.37 23.45
N ASN A 394 -40.80 -2.07 22.40
CA ASN A 394 -41.48 -3.06 21.55
C ASN A 394 -41.21 -2.85 20.05
N GLY A 395 -40.16 -2.07 19.72
CA GLY A 395 -39.73 -1.78 18.36
C GLY A 395 -40.47 -0.64 17.64
N SER A 396 -41.56 -0.11 18.21
CA SER A 396 -42.31 1.01 17.60
C SER A 396 -41.58 2.36 17.75
N ASP A 397 -41.11 2.66 18.95
CA ASP A 397 -40.36 3.88 19.28
C ASP A 397 -38.84 3.62 19.19
N PRO A 398 -38.05 4.48 18.53
CA PRO A 398 -36.60 4.31 18.45
C PRO A 398 -35.89 4.70 19.76
N VAL A 399 -34.82 3.98 20.07
CA VAL A 399 -33.83 4.35 21.10
C VAL A 399 -32.76 5.22 20.45
N TRP A 400 -32.62 6.44 20.93
CA TRP A 400 -31.63 7.40 20.43
C TRP A 400 -30.33 7.26 21.21
N LEU A 401 -29.21 7.12 20.50
CA LEU A 401 -27.87 7.11 21.09
C LEU A 401 -27.13 8.38 20.72
N THR A 402 -26.63 9.09 21.72
CA THR A 402 -25.79 10.30 21.55
C THR A 402 -24.45 10.11 22.27
N LEU A 403 -23.40 10.75 21.76
CA LEU A 403 -22.08 10.73 22.38
C LEU A 403 -21.47 12.14 22.34
N ASP A 404 -21.56 12.83 23.48
CA ASP A 404 -21.07 14.20 23.58
C ASP A 404 -19.53 14.25 23.59
N ALA A 405 -18.97 15.29 22.98
CA ALA A 405 -17.52 15.49 22.95
C ALA A 405 -16.95 15.56 24.38
N GLY A 406 -15.89 14.80 24.64
CA GLY A 406 -15.24 14.77 25.96
C GLY A 406 -15.93 13.90 27.02
N VAL A 407 -17.06 13.26 26.69
CA VAL A 407 -17.75 12.32 27.58
C VAL A 407 -17.43 10.89 27.15
N SER A 408 -16.84 10.11 28.06
CA SER A 408 -16.51 8.69 27.83
C SER A 408 -17.72 7.76 28.06
N ALA A 409 -18.92 8.18 27.64
CA ALA A 409 -20.14 7.41 27.81
C ALA A 409 -21.18 7.74 26.72
N ILE A 410 -21.74 6.70 26.10
CA ILE A 410 -22.89 6.83 25.20
C ILE A 410 -24.15 7.00 26.03
N THR A 411 -24.94 8.02 25.72
CA THR A 411 -26.24 8.25 26.35
C THR A 411 -27.33 7.63 25.49
N ALA A 412 -28.03 6.63 26.02
CA ALA A 412 -29.23 6.09 25.43
C ALA A 412 -30.48 6.81 25.96
N LYS A 413 -31.36 7.21 25.06
CA LYS A 413 -32.64 7.85 25.38
C LYS A 413 -33.78 7.06 24.76
N TYR A 414 -34.72 6.64 25.60
CA TYR A 414 -35.98 6.03 25.19
C TYR A 414 -37.12 6.75 25.89
N ARG A 415 -37.98 7.43 25.12
CA ARG A 415 -39.03 8.32 25.63
C ARG A 415 -38.48 9.38 26.61
N LYS A 416 -38.84 9.30 27.90
CA LYS A 416 -38.36 10.17 28.98
C LYS A 416 -37.18 9.59 29.75
N ALA A 417 -36.92 8.28 29.61
CA ALA A 417 -35.84 7.59 30.31
C ALA A 417 -34.51 7.81 29.59
N ARG A 418 -33.43 7.95 30.38
CA ARG A 418 -32.06 8.10 29.92
C ARG A 418 -31.14 7.20 30.72
N ARG A 419 -30.17 6.57 30.06
CA ARG A 419 -29.12 5.79 30.71
C ARG A 419 -27.80 6.00 29.99
N GLN A 420 -26.72 6.08 30.75
CA GLN A 420 -25.37 6.21 30.21
C GLN A 420 -24.64 4.87 30.27
N PHE A 421 -23.89 4.57 29.22
CA PHE A 421 -23.07 3.37 29.09
C PHE A 421 -21.62 3.81 28.84
N PRO A 422 -20.66 3.42 29.70
CA PRO A 422 -19.27 3.83 29.56
C PRO A 422 -18.65 3.26 28.28
N VAL A 423 -17.85 4.07 27.58
CA VAL A 423 -17.10 3.70 26.38
C VAL A 423 -15.65 4.17 26.48
N ALA A 424 -14.73 3.37 25.96
CA ALA A 424 -13.32 3.73 25.92
C ALA A 424 -13.07 4.71 24.75
N LEU A 425 -12.72 5.96 25.07
CA LEU A 425 -12.30 6.99 24.11
C LEU A 425 -10.91 7.49 24.52
N GLU A 426 -9.85 6.85 24.02
CA GLU A 426 -8.47 7.12 24.47
C GLU A 426 -7.94 8.49 24.02
N LEU A 427 -8.34 8.98 22.84
CA LEU A 427 -7.86 10.26 22.29
C LEU A 427 -8.49 11.50 22.96
N ASN A 428 -9.73 11.40 23.43
CA ASN A 428 -10.41 12.52 24.11
C ASN A 428 -9.72 12.92 25.43
N ARG A 429 -8.99 12.00 26.08
CA ARG A 429 -8.18 12.29 27.28
C ARG A 429 -6.91 13.11 26.98
N LEU A 430 -6.37 13.00 25.77
CA LEU A 430 -5.20 13.76 25.30
C LEU A 430 -5.61 15.15 24.77
N LYS A 431 -6.76 15.22 24.05
CA LYS A 431 -7.31 16.45 23.46
C LYS A 431 -7.80 17.51 24.47
N GLN A 432 -8.03 17.15 25.74
CA GLN A 432 -8.64 18.04 26.75
C GLN A 432 -7.66 18.94 27.55
N ARG A 433 -6.35 18.88 27.29
CA ARG A 433 -5.37 19.80 27.92
C ARG A 433 -5.09 21.02 27.04
N SER A 434 -6.12 21.71 26.57
CA SER A 434 -5.96 23.02 25.92
C SER A 434 -5.89 24.12 26.99
N SER A 435 -4.70 24.44 27.50
CA SER A 435 -4.51 25.73 28.18
C SER A 435 -4.44 26.84 27.11
N GLU A 436 -4.98 28.03 27.41
CA GLU A 436 -4.85 29.20 26.53
C GLU A 436 -3.37 29.50 26.21
N ASP A 437 -2.49 29.28 27.21
CA ASP A 437 -1.03 29.38 27.08
C ASP A 437 -0.47 28.46 25.98
N PHE A 438 -0.98 27.23 25.87
CA PHE A 438 -0.52 26.26 24.89
C PHE A 438 -0.97 26.60 23.47
N ARG A 439 -2.19 27.15 23.34
CA ARG A 439 -2.70 27.65 22.07
C ARG A 439 -1.89 28.85 21.58
N ALA A 440 -1.49 29.75 22.49
CA ALA A 440 -0.62 30.88 22.18
C ALA A 440 0.77 30.45 21.73
N LEU A 441 1.36 29.47 22.43
CA LEU A 441 2.65 28.88 22.04
C LEU A 441 2.62 28.35 20.60
N LEU A 442 1.66 27.47 20.29
CA LEU A 442 1.52 26.87 18.95
C LEU A 442 1.27 27.94 17.89
N ALA A 443 0.43 28.95 18.17
CA ALA A 443 0.14 30.00 17.19
C ALA A 443 1.38 30.81 16.82
N VAL A 444 2.22 31.15 17.80
CA VAL A 444 3.48 31.86 17.55
C VAL A 444 4.47 30.98 16.79
N HIS A 445 4.60 29.71 17.19
CA HIS A 445 5.50 28.77 16.55
C HIS A 445 5.16 28.56 15.06
N GLU A 446 3.91 28.22 14.76
CA GLU A 446 3.45 27.97 13.38
C GLU A 446 3.45 29.23 12.51
N ALA A 447 3.15 30.39 13.10
CA ALA A 447 3.24 31.66 12.39
C ALA A 447 4.70 31.97 11.97
N GLY A 448 5.69 31.58 12.78
CA GLY A 448 7.11 31.68 12.46
C GLY A 448 7.46 30.96 11.16
N HIS A 449 7.11 29.68 11.05
CA HIS A 449 7.30 28.90 9.81
C HIS A 449 6.53 29.50 8.63
N GLY A 450 5.28 29.90 8.89
CA GLY A 450 4.38 30.54 7.93
C GLY A 450 4.97 31.73 7.21
N VAL A 451 5.37 32.71 8.01
CA VAL A 451 5.88 34.00 7.56
C VAL A 451 7.25 33.80 6.90
N ALA A 452 8.14 33.05 7.53
CA ALA A 452 9.48 32.80 6.98
C ALA A 452 9.40 32.12 5.60
N TYR A 453 8.56 31.10 5.45
CA TYR A 453 8.43 30.44 4.15
C TYR A 453 7.80 31.35 3.11
N GLY A 454 6.72 32.05 3.47
CA GLY A 454 6.04 32.99 2.57
C GLY A 454 6.99 33.99 1.95
N LEU A 455 7.82 34.60 2.78
CA LEU A 455 8.78 35.63 2.39
C LEU A 455 9.99 35.09 1.63
N LEU A 456 10.54 33.92 2.02
CA LEU A 456 11.73 33.36 1.39
C LEU A 456 11.43 32.69 0.04
N PHE A 457 10.31 31.97 -0.05
CA PHE A 457 9.92 31.25 -1.27
C PHE A 457 8.96 32.05 -2.16
N GLY A 458 8.50 33.22 -1.71
CA GLY A 458 7.59 34.09 -2.44
C GLY A 458 6.21 33.50 -2.67
N ARG A 459 5.79 32.53 -1.84
CA ARG A 459 4.49 31.86 -1.94
C ARG A 459 4.03 31.31 -0.61
N ALA A 460 2.72 31.25 -0.41
CA ALA A 460 2.18 30.69 0.81
C ALA A 460 2.39 29.16 0.87
N PRO A 461 2.58 28.58 2.08
CA PRO A 461 2.29 27.17 2.37
C PRO A 461 0.98 26.68 1.78
N GLN A 462 0.87 25.36 1.67
CA GLN A 462 -0.42 24.70 1.41
C GLN A 462 -1.35 24.74 2.62
N GLU A 463 -0.81 24.81 3.85
CA GLU A 463 -1.59 24.95 5.08
C GLU A 463 -0.71 25.46 6.24
N ILE A 464 -1.31 26.27 7.13
CA ILE A 464 -0.80 26.56 8.48
C ILE A 464 -1.92 26.30 9.48
N LYS A 465 -1.68 25.48 10.50
CA LYS A 465 -2.71 25.15 11.49
C LYS A 465 -2.12 24.90 12.88
N ILE A 466 -2.86 25.35 13.89
CA ILE A 466 -2.57 25.03 15.29
C ILE A 466 -3.37 23.80 15.73
N ASN A 467 -2.68 22.70 16.02
CA ASN A 467 -3.30 21.51 16.56
C ASN A 467 -3.08 21.43 18.08
N VAL A 468 -4.10 21.83 18.85
CA VAL A 468 -4.03 21.89 20.33
C VAL A 468 -4.06 20.49 20.98
N ALA A 469 -4.17 19.41 20.18
CA ALA A 469 -4.27 18.03 20.66
C ALA A 469 -2.92 17.31 20.87
N SER A 470 -1.85 17.82 20.26
CA SER A 470 -0.48 17.31 20.30
C SER A 470 0.47 18.48 20.59
N PHE A 471 1.71 18.23 21.02
CA PHE A 471 2.78 19.25 21.12
C PHE A 471 3.27 19.74 19.75
N GLU A 472 2.46 19.51 18.71
CA GLU A 472 2.84 19.46 17.32
C GLU A 472 1.78 20.29 16.58
N GLY A 473 2.12 21.52 16.22
CA GLY A 473 1.44 22.25 15.16
C GLY A 473 2.02 21.85 13.80
N GLY A 474 1.48 22.38 12.71
CA GLY A 474 1.93 21.98 11.38
C GLY A 474 1.90 23.10 10.33
N TYR A 475 3.01 23.22 9.61
CA TYR A 475 3.18 24.01 8.40
C TYR A 475 3.57 23.10 7.22
N ASN A 476 2.79 23.11 6.13
CA ASN A 476 3.00 22.20 4.99
C ASN A 476 3.55 22.90 3.74
N SER A 477 4.77 22.51 3.30
CA SER A 477 5.35 22.92 2.01
C SER A 477 5.71 21.73 1.11
N TYR A 478 4.98 21.55 0.00
CA TYR A 478 5.28 20.54 -1.02
C TYR A 478 6.15 21.13 -2.13
N GLU A 479 7.46 21.16 -1.93
CA GLU A 479 8.40 21.43 -3.02
C GLU A 479 9.17 20.18 -3.40
N GLN A 480 8.69 19.47 -4.43
CA GLN A 480 9.51 18.49 -5.15
C GLN A 480 10.30 19.22 -6.25
N ARG A 481 11.37 19.94 -5.87
CA ARG A 481 12.33 20.47 -6.85
C ARG A 481 13.24 19.34 -7.33
N LYS A 482 13.48 19.24 -8.63
CA LYS A 482 14.45 18.30 -9.23
C LYS A 482 15.91 18.66 -8.93
N ALA A 483 16.18 19.93 -8.61
CA ALA A 483 17.48 20.44 -8.23
C ALA A 483 17.31 21.58 -7.22
N TRP A 484 18.20 21.63 -6.23
CA TRP A 484 18.21 22.65 -5.18
C TRP A 484 19.45 23.52 -5.32
N SER A 485 19.28 24.85 -5.30
CA SER A 485 20.41 25.78 -5.23
C SER A 485 20.89 25.96 -3.79
N LYS A 486 22.10 26.51 -3.66
CA LYS A 486 22.71 26.85 -2.37
C LYS A 486 21.80 27.75 -1.53
N GLU A 487 21.18 28.75 -2.16
CA GLU A 487 20.28 29.70 -1.50
C GLU A 487 19.00 29.02 -1.01
N ASN A 488 18.33 28.24 -1.86
CA ASN A 488 17.11 27.53 -1.45
C ASN A 488 17.32 26.56 -0.29
N LEU A 489 18.46 25.86 -0.21
CA LEU A 489 18.74 24.99 0.93
C LEU A 489 18.96 25.79 2.22
N ARG A 490 19.62 26.96 2.14
CA ARG A 490 19.72 27.87 3.28
C ARG A 490 18.34 28.37 3.71
N ASP A 491 17.49 28.70 2.74
CA ASP A 491 16.11 29.12 3.01
C ASP A 491 15.29 28.03 3.69
N ARG A 492 15.46 26.75 3.31
CA ARG A 492 14.82 25.63 4.02
C ARG A 492 15.31 25.48 5.45
N ILE A 493 16.62 25.59 5.68
CA ILE A 493 17.20 25.55 7.03
C ILE A 493 16.64 26.72 7.87
N CYS A 494 16.59 27.92 7.30
CA CYS A 494 16.03 29.11 7.92
C CYS A 494 14.55 28.92 8.29
N VAL A 495 13.72 28.39 7.38
CA VAL A 495 12.30 28.08 7.66
C VAL A 495 12.17 27.05 8.77
N SER A 496 12.98 25.98 8.78
CA SER A 496 12.94 24.99 9.87
C SER A 496 13.30 25.62 11.22
N LEU A 497 14.17 26.63 11.28
CA LEU A 497 14.51 27.29 12.54
C LEU A 497 13.53 28.41 12.94
N ALA A 498 12.59 28.75 12.07
CA ALA A 498 11.72 29.92 12.23
C ALA A 498 10.70 29.78 13.38
N GLY A 499 10.20 28.58 13.67
CA GLY A 499 9.31 28.35 14.81
C GLY A 499 9.98 28.69 16.14
N ARG A 500 11.19 28.17 16.38
CA ARG A 500 12.02 28.54 17.54
C ARG A 500 12.36 30.04 17.55
N ALA A 501 12.68 30.63 16.39
CA ALA A 501 12.99 32.06 16.31
C ALA A 501 11.78 32.92 16.70
N ALA A 502 10.57 32.54 16.29
CA ALA A 502 9.33 33.22 16.67
C ALA A 502 9.04 33.09 18.17
N GLU A 503 9.21 31.90 18.75
CA GLU A 503 9.11 31.70 20.20
C GLU A 503 10.06 32.64 20.96
N GLN A 504 11.33 32.67 20.54
CA GLN A 504 12.35 33.50 21.17
C GLN A 504 12.03 35.00 21.04
N LEU A 505 11.49 35.43 19.90
CA LEU A 505 11.15 36.83 19.65
C LEU A 505 9.95 37.28 20.49
N VAL A 506 8.90 36.46 20.60
CA VAL A 506 7.63 36.83 21.23
C VAL A 506 7.61 36.52 22.74
N PHE A 507 8.14 35.38 23.16
CA PHE A 507 8.12 34.93 24.57
C PHE A 507 9.44 35.14 25.30
N GLY A 508 10.54 35.37 24.57
CA GLY A 508 11.87 35.48 25.12
C GLY A 508 12.58 34.13 25.27
N GLU A 509 13.91 34.17 25.37
CA GLU A 509 14.78 32.98 25.36
C GLU A 509 14.47 31.95 26.46
N GLN A 510 14.05 32.41 27.64
CA GLN A 510 13.74 31.55 28.79
C GLN A 510 12.39 30.81 28.66
N ALA A 511 11.54 31.25 27.74
CA ALA A 511 10.22 30.67 27.49
C ALA A 511 10.16 29.81 26.22
N CYS A 512 11.29 29.65 25.53
CA CYS A 512 11.44 28.71 24.43
C CYS A 512 11.20 27.26 24.90
N THR A 513 10.51 26.46 24.07
CA THR A 513 10.01 25.15 24.51
C THR A 513 10.84 23.97 23.99
N SER A 514 10.59 22.76 24.47
CA SER A 514 11.16 21.54 23.87
C SER A 514 10.45 21.11 22.58
N GLY A 515 9.42 21.84 22.12
CA GLY A 515 8.58 21.49 20.97
C GLY A 515 9.32 21.51 19.63
N ALA A 516 10.32 22.39 19.49
CA ALA A 516 11.12 22.52 18.26
C ALA A 516 12.10 21.36 17.98
N THR A 517 12.01 20.22 18.70
CA THR A 517 12.97 19.11 18.58
C THR A 517 13.02 18.55 17.16
N GLN A 518 11.86 18.35 16.56
CA GLN A 518 11.72 17.81 15.21
C GLN A 518 12.24 18.81 14.16
N ASP A 519 11.99 20.11 14.35
CA ASP A 519 12.54 21.17 13.52
C ASP A 519 14.06 21.21 13.55
N PHE A 520 14.66 21.06 14.73
CA PHE A 520 16.11 20.97 14.87
C PHE A 520 16.67 19.72 14.18
N MET A 521 15.98 18.58 14.26
CA MET A 521 16.40 17.38 13.53
C MET A 521 16.35 17.60 12.02
N GLN A 522 15.27 18.19 11.50
CA GLN A 522 15.14 18.52 10.07
C GLN A 522 16.19 19.55 9.62
N ALA A 523 16.34 20.66 10.34
CA ALA A 523 17.33 21.69 10.07
C ALA A 523 18.75 21.10 10.06
N THR A 524 19.07 20.25 11.04
CA THR A 524 20.37 19.58 11.13
C THR A 524 20.57 18.61 9.96
N ALA A 525 19.55 17.86 9.55
CA ALA A 525 19.61 16.97 8.40
C ALA A 525 19.84 17.75 7.09
N TYR A 526 19.13 18.87 6.88
CA TYR A 526 19.33 19.73 5.72
C TYR A 526 20.72 20.37 5.71
N ALA A 527 21.20 20.87 6.86
CA ALA A 527 22.55 21.42 7.01
C ALA A 527 23.63 20.35 6.76
N ALA A 528 23.41 19.12 7.23
CA ALA A 528 24.30 18.00 6.94
C ALA A 528 24.35 17.67 5.45
N GLN A 529 23.21 17.62 4.76
CA GLN A 529 23.16 17.41 3.30
C GLN A 529 23.84 18.56 2.55
N TYR A 530 23.61 19.81 2.98
CA TYR A 530 24.22 21.00 2.40
C TYR A 530 25.76 20.92 2.42
N VAL A 531 26.34 20.54 3.55
CA VAL A 531 27.80 20.45 3.71
C VAL A 531 28.35 19.17 3.07
N ARG A 532 27.74 18.01 3.35
CA ARG A 532 28.33 16.68 3.08
C ARG A 532 27.94 16.08 1.73
N HIS A 533 26.72 16.33 1.27
CA HIS A 533 26.15 15.69 0.09
C HIS A 533 26.23 16.59 -1.15
N PHE A 534 25.88 17.87 -1.00
CA PHE A 534 25.82 18.83 -2.10
C PHE A 534 27.10 19.66 -2.28
N ALA A 535 28.09 19.49 -1.41
CA ALA A 535 29.37 20.21 -1.47
C ALA A 535 29.21 21.75 -1.51
N PHE A 536 28.20 22.29 -0.82
CA PHE A 536 27.97 23.74 -0.71
C PHE A 536 28.73 24.40 0.44
N GLY A 537 29.35 23.58 1.29
CA GLY A 537 30.27 24.01 2.33
C GLY A 537 31.65 24.42 1.81
N THR A 538 32.64 24.40 2.68
CA THR A 538 34.03 24.75 2.37
C THR A 538 34.72 23.75 1.43
N ARG A 539 34.23 22.51 1.39
CA ARG A 539 34.78 21.42 0.58
C ARG A 539 33.96 21.20 -0.69
N LEU A 540 34.63 21.17 -1.83
CA LEU A 540 34.04 20.75 -3.11
C LEU A 540 34.13 19.22 -3.28
N SER A 541 33.61 18.47 -2.31
CA SER A 541 33.59 17.01 -2.34
C SER A 541 32.40 16.44 -1.58
N ARG A 542 31.97 15.23 -1.95
CA ARG A 542 30.92 14.49 -1.28
C ARG A 542 31.55 13.57 -0.22
N THR A 543 31.27 13.82 1.06
CA THR A 543 31.97 13.16 2.19
C THR A 543 31.19 11.99 2.81
N ASP A 544 29.98 11.71 2.32
CA ASP A 544 29.14 10.57 2.69
C ASP A 544 29.30 9.35 1.75
N VAL A 545 30.35 9.31 0.92
CA VAL A 545 30.61 8.17 0.00
C VAL A 545 31.50 7.12 0.66
N ALA A 546 30.93 5.94 0.93
CA ALA A 546 31.70 4.71 1.11
C ALA A 546 31.90 3.99 -0.24
N ASN A 547 32.65 2.88 -0.24
CA ASN A 547 32.94 2.08 -1.45
C ASN A 547 31.70 1.61 -2.21
N ASP A 548 30.52 1.60 -1.58
CA ASP A 548 29.22 1.40 -2.22
C ASP A 548 28.45 2.74 -2.30
N PRO A 549 28.04 3.19 -3.50
CA PRO A 549 27.34 4.47 -3.71
C PRO A 549 25.98 4.59 -3.01
N ASN A 550 25.42 3.49 -2.46
CA ASN A 550 24.16 3.49 -1.73
C ASN A 550 24.30 3.49 -0.19
N ASP A 551 25.50 3.29 0.35
CA ASP A 551 25.65 3.05 1.80
C ASP A 551 25.62 4.34 2.63
N ASN A 552 25.81 5.51 2.00
CA ASN A 552 25.80 6.84 2.64
C ASN A 552 26.59 6.93 3.97
N VAL A 553 27.59 6.06 4.16
CA VAL A 553 28.38 6.02 5.41
C VAL A 553 29.30 7.22 5.42
N ASN A 554 29.01 8.15 6.31
CA ASN A 554 29.79 9.36 6.48
C ASN A 554 31.10 9.07 7.23
N THR A 555 32.22 9.28 6.55
CA THR A 555 33.57 9.02 7.07
C THR A 555 34.16 10.22 7.82
N ASP A 556 33.55 11.41 7.71
CA ASP A 556 34.10 12.70 8.17
C ASP A 556 33.12 13.47 9.10
N ILE A 557 32.45 12.75 10.00
CA ILE A 557 31.45 13.33 10.92
C ILE A 557 32.04 14.45 11.78
N ALA A 558 33.16 14.18 12.47
CA ALA A 558 33.74 15.12 13.44
C ALA A 558 34.23 16.43 12.81
N VAL A 559 34.75 16.37 11.58
CA VAL A 559 35.34 17.54 10.91
C VAL A 559 34.28 18.47 10.31
N THR A 560 33.12 17.91 9.93
CA THR A 560 32.04 18.68 9.29
C THR A 560 31.03 19.25 10.28
N ASN A 561 30.96 18.72 11.52
CA ASN A 561 30.03 19.21 12.55
C ASN A 561 30.18 20.71 12.89
N PRO A 562 31.38 21.28 13.10
CA PRO A 562 31.51 22.70 13.41
C PRO A 562 30.96 23.63 12.30
N GLU A 563 31.11 23.23 11.03
CA GLU A 563 30.56 23.98 9.90
C GLU A 563 29.03 23.89 9.85
N ILE A 564 28.46 22.72 10.17
CA ILE A 564 27.01 22.52 10.29
C ILE A 564 26.44 23.38 11.43
N GLU A 565 27.08 23.37 12.60
CA GLU A 565 26.66 24.18 13.75
C GLU A 565 26.72 25.68 13.45
N ALA A 566 27.79 26.15 12.78
CA ALA A 566 27.90 27.54 12.35
C ALA A 566 26.81 27.93 11.35
N LEU A 567 26.47 27.04 10.40
CA LEU A 567 25.39 27.26 9.45
C LEU A 567 24.02 27.36 10.15
N LEU A 568 23.74 26.45 11.08
CA LEU A 568 22.50 26.48 11.87
C LEU A 568 22.39 27.78 12.68
N ALA A 569 23.48 28.20 13.35
CA ALA A 569 23.51 29.45 14.09
C ALA A 569 23.27 30.68 13.18
N GLN A 570 23.86 30.68 11.99
CA GLN A 570 23.67 31.75 11.01
C GLN A 570 22.23 31.82 10.50
N GLU A 571 21.63 30.69 10.15
CA GLU A 571 20.24 30.66 9.65
C GLU A 571 19.23 30.92 10.78
N HIS A 572 19.51 30.54 12.04
CA HIS A 572 18.70 30.95 13.19
C HIS A 572 18.71 32.46 13.39
N ALA A 573 19.89 33.08 13.34
CA ALA A 573 20.01 34.54 13.42
C ALA A 573 19.31 35.25 12.25
N ARG A 574 19.35 34.65 11.05
CA ARG A 574 18.62 35.13 9.87
C ARG A 574 17.11 35.03 10.06
N ALA A 575 16.61 33.92 10.61
CA ALA A 575 15.20 33.74 10.91
C ALA A 575 14.70 34.78 11.93
N LEU A 576 15.46 35.02 13.00
CA LEU A 576 15.18 36.08 13.98
C LEU A 576 15.08 37.46 13.32
N ALA A 577 16.08 37.84 12.53
CA ALA A 577 16.10 39.14 11.85
C ALA A 577 14.95 39.29 10.85
N LEU A 578 14.62 38.22 10.13
CA LEU A 578 13.50 38.20 9.17
C LEU A 578 12.17 38.40 9.90
N LEU A 579 11.92 37.65 10.97
CA LEU A 579 10.68 37.73 11.74
C LEU A 579 10.55 39.08 12.47
N ASP A 580 11.65 39.60 13.03
CA ASP A 580 11.68 40.91 13.68
C ASP A 580 11.32 42.03 12.70
N THR A 581 11.92 42.02 11.50
CA THR A 581 11.61 42.98 10.42
C THR A 581 10.14 42.93 10.01
N HIS A 582 9.53 41.75 10.03
CA HIS A 582 8.15 41.51 9.62
C HIS A 582 7.20 41.25 10.80
N THR A 583 7.51 41.77 11.99
CA THR A 583 6.68 41.61 13.20
C THR A 583 5.20 41.94 12.99
N PRO A 584 4.80 43.00 12.26
CA PRO A 584 3.39 43.28 12.00
C PRO A 584 2.67 42.13 11.25
N ALA A 585 3.34 41.53 10.27
CA ALA A 585 2.81 40.40 9.51
C ALA A 585 2.77 39.13 10.37
N LEU A 586 3.81 38.88 11.17
CA LEU A 586 3.85 37.78 12.13
C LEU A 586 2.66 37.84 13.11
N MET A 587 2.42 39.00 13.73
CA MET A 587 1.30 39.16 14.67
C MET A 587 -0.06 39.01 14.00
N ALA A 588 -0.24 39.50 12.77
CA ALA A 588 -1.48 39.30 12.03
C ALA A 588 -1.77 37.81 11.76
N VAL A 589 -0.74 37.02 11.46
CA VAL A 589 -0.85 35.56 11.28
C VAL A 589 -1.14 34.87 12.62
N VAL A 590 -0.47 35.26 13.71
CA VAL A 590 -0.75 34.74 15.06
C VAL A 590 -2.20 34.98 15.46
N ASP A 591 -2.71 36.20 15.29
CA ASP A 591 -4.08 36.57 15.64
C ASP A 591 -5.11 35.77 14.83
N ALA A 592 -4.83 35.53 13.55
CA ALA A 592 -5.67 34.70 12.70
C ALA A 592 -5.64 33.22 13.14
N LEU A 593 -4.48 32.66 13.47
CA LEU A 593 -4.38 31.29 14.01
C LEU A 593 -5.10 31.14 15.35
N LEU A 594 -4.97 32.12 16.26
CA LEU A 594 -5.68 32.09 17.55
C LEU A 594 -7.20 32.09 17.37
N ARG A 595 -7.71 32.87 16.40
CA ARG A 595 -9.15 32.99 16.12
C ARG A 595 -9.73 31.79 15.38
N GLU A 596 -9.08 31.38 14.30
CA GLU A 596 -9.63 30.45 13.31
C GLU A 596 -9.03 29.03 13.42
N GLY A 597 -7.91 28.88 14.13
CA GLY A 597 -7.20 27.61 14.29
C GLY A 597 -6.37 27.19 13.08
N SER A 598 -6.67 27.73 11.89
CA SER A 598 -6.00 27.42 10.61
C SER A 598 -6.08 28.62 9.67
N ILE A 599 -5.09 28.78 8.78
CA ILE A 599 -5.08 29.82 7.75
C ILE A 599 -4.94 29.18 6.37
N ALA A 600 -5.84 29.53 5.45
CA ALA A 600 -5.79 29.07 4.07
C ALA A 600 -4.66 29.76 3.28
N PRO A 601 -4.06 29.12 2.25
CA PRO A 601 -2.95 29.68 1.48
C PRO A 601 -3.23 31.08 0.89
N ALA A 602 -4.43 31.27 0.35
CA ALA A 602 -4.82 32.55 -0.26
C ALA A 602 -4.94 33.68 0.77
N GLN A 603 -5.42 33.36 1.97
CA GLN A 603 -5.55 34.30 3.08
C GLN A 603 -4.16 34.72 3.59
N LEU A 604 -3.24 33.75 3.74
CA LEU A 604 -1.87 34.04 4.13
C LEU A 604 -1.11 34.84 3.06
N ALA A 605 -1.26 34.47 1.78
CA ALA A 605 -0.66 35.22 0.68
C ALA A 605 -1.12 36.69 0.67
N ALA A 606 -2.38 36.95 0.98
CA ALA A 606 -2.90 38.30 1.14
C ALA A 606 -2.32 39.02 2.37
N MET A 607 -2.17 38.33 3.51
CA MET A 607 -1.56 38.89 4.73
C MET A 607 -0.07 39.23 4.56
N LEU A 608 0.64 38.50 3.70
CA LEU A 608 2.07 38.65 3.45
C LEU A 608 2.39 39.43 2.15
N GLU A 609 1.36 39.93 1.45
CA GLU A 609 1.49 40.65 0.17
C GLU A 609 2.30 39.87 -0.90
N LEU A 610 2.11 38.54 -0.97
CA LEU A 610 2.87 37.68 -1.87
C LEU A 610 2.40 37.79 -3.32
N PRO A 611 3.32 37.59 -4.30
CA PRO A 611 2.96 37.58 -5.72
C PRO A 611 2.00 36.44 -6.08
N ASP A 612 1.19 36.65 -7.12
CA ASP A 612 0.13 35.74 -7.56
C ASP A 612 0.72 34.36 -7.98
N PRO A 613 0.21 33.22 -7.45
CA PRO A 613 0.75 31.87 -7.70
C PRO A 613 0.93 31.49 -9.18
N ALA A 614 0.25 32.16 -10.11
CA ALA A 614 0.41 31.97 -11.56
C ALA A 614 1.81 32.37 -12.09
N THR A 615 2.63 33.07 -11.30
CA THR A 615 3.95 33.60 -11.73
C THR A 615 5.18 32.88 -11.15
N GLY A 616 5.01 31.93 -10.23
CA GLY A 616 6.13 31.25 -9.56
C GLY A 616 6.64 30.02 -10.30
N ALA A 617 7.84 30.08 -10.88
CA ALA A 617 8.50 28.91 -11.45
C ALA A 617 8.91 27.91 -10.35
N ALA A 618 8.80 26.60 -10.63
CA ALA A 618 9.24 25.51 -9.74
C ALA A 618 10.79 25.43 -9.57
N THR A 619 11.53 26.35 -10.19
CA THR A 619 13.00 26.41 -10.24
C THR A 619 13.44 27.85 -10.23
N ASP A 620 14.64 28.13 -9.72
CA ASP A 620 15.25 29.47 -9.78
C ASP A 620 15.29 29.99 -11.23
N ALA A 621 15.40 31.31 -11.39
CA ALA A 621 15.44 31.98 -12.69
C ALA A 621 16.76 31.75 -13.46
N TYR A 622 17.23 30.51 -13.56
CA TYR A 622 18.44 30.12 -14.29
C TYR A 622 18.43 30.58 -15.74
N ALA A 623 17.25 30.65 -16.38
CA ALA A 623 17.11 31.21 -17.72
C ALA A 623 17.47 32.71 -17.76
N ALA A 624 17.08 33.48 -16.74
CA ALA A 624 17.44 34.89 -16.62
C ALA A 624 18.94 35.05 -16.30
N LEU A 625 19.49 34.25 -15.38
CA LEU A 625 20.93 34.23 -15.10
C LEU A 625 21.76 33.88 -16.34
N LEU A 626 21.32 32.89 -17.12
CA LEU A 626 21.94 32.52 -18.39
C LEU A 626 21.82 33.63 -19.44
N ALA A 627 20.69 34.33 -19.50
CA ALA A 627 20.52 35.48 -20.39
C ALA A 627 21.49 36.62 -20.02
N THR A 628 21.63 36.94 -18.73
CA THR A 628 22.61 37.92 -18.23
C THR A 628 24.04 37.49 -18.55
N PHE A 629 24.36 36.22 -18.33
CA PHE A 629 25.68 35.66 -18.67
C PHE A 629 25.96 35.76 -20.17
N ARG A 630 24.99 35.40 -21.03
CA ARG A 630 25.09 35.51 -22.49
C ARG A 630 25.23 36.96 -22.95
N ALA A 631 24.49 37.89 -22.35
CA ALA A 631 24.61 39.32 -22.66
C ALA A 631 26.03 39.84 -22.34
N GLY A 632 26.65 39.38 -21.25
CA GLY A 632 28.04 39.70 -20.91
C GLY A 632 29.10 39.07 -21.82
N HIS A 633 28.73 38.07 -22.63
CA HIS A 633 29.65 37.24 -23.44
C HIS A 633 29.30 37.22 -24.93
N ALA A 634 28.47 38.17 -25.40
CA ALA A 634 27.94 38.22 -26.77
C ALA A 634 29.00 38.39 -27.89
N GLY A 635 30.28 38.57 -27.55
CA GLY A 635 31.40 38.74 -28.49
C GLY A 635 32.28 37.51 -28.72
N LEU A 636 31.98 36.34 -28.13
CA LEU A 636 32.77 35.13 -28.34
C LEU A 636 32.37 34.41 -29.64
N PRO A 637 33.33 34.10 -30.55
CA PRO A 637 33.02 33.36 -31.77
C PRO A 637 32.57 31.92 -31.44
N PRO A 638 31.59 31.36 -32.18
CA PRO A 638 31.14 29.99 -31.95
C PRO A 638 32.27 28.99 -32.25
N PRO A 639 32.34 27.87 -31.51
CA PRO A 639 33.31 26.82 -31.79
C PRO A 639 33.01 26.18 -33.16
N SER A 640 34.05 26.07 -34.01
CA SER A 640 33.96 25.48 -35.34
C SER A 640 33.44 24.02 -35.27
N PRO A 641 32.42 23.64 -36.04
CA PRO A 641 31.93 22.27 -36.03
C PRO A 641 32.99 21.33 -36.65
N GLY A 642 33.53 20.43 -35.82
CA GLY A 642 34.39 19.34 -36.27
C GLY A 642 33.61 18.37 -37.16
N ALA A 643 34.18 18.07 -38.32
CA ALA A 643 33.65 17.10 -39.27
C ALA A 643 33.69 15.68 -38.66
N GLY A 644 32.53 15.12 -38.32
CA GLY A 644 32.36 13.74 -37.87
C GLY A 644 31.24 13.08 -38.65
N GLY A 645 31.56 12.02 -39.38
CA GLY A 645 30.80 11.50 -40.51
C GLY A 645 29.46 10.82 -40.16
N GLY A 646 28.44 11.14 -40.94
CA GLY A 646 27.13 10.50 -40.90
C GLY A 646 27.17 9.10 -41.55
N GLY A 647 27.17 8.06 -40.72
CA GLY A 647 26.86 6.70 -41.13
C GLY A 647 25.33 6.49 -41.14
N SER A 648 24.79 6.05 -42.26
CA SER A 648 23.36 5.81 -42.47
C SER A 648 22.81 4.68 -41.60
N VAL A 649 21.91 5.01 -40.68
CA VAL A 649 21.13 4.04 -39.89
C VAL A 649 19.82 3.72 -40.64
N PRO A 650 19.39 2.45 -40.74
CA PRO A 650 18.18 2.07 -41.45
C PRO A 650 16.91 2.73 -40.89
N ALA A 651 15.95 3.01 -41.79
CA ALA A 651 14.81 3.92 -41.58
C ALA A 651 13.87 3.60 -40.40
N SER A 652 13.90 2.38 -39.85
CA SER A 652 13.12 2.01 -38.66
C SER A 652 13.74 2.50 -37.35
N ALA A 653 15.08 2.54 -37.25
CA ALA A 653 15.78 2.97 -36.04
C ALA A 653 15.89 4.50 -35.95
N ALA A 654 15.95 5.20 -37.08
CA ALA A 654 15.99 6.67 -37.11
C ALA A 654 14.72 7.33 -36.56
N ARG A 655 13.55 6.68 -36.74
CA ARG A 655 12.27 7.20 -36.26
C ARG A 655 12.09 7.04 -34.75
N VAL A 656 12.67 5.99 -34.16
CA VAL A 656 12.71 5.76 -32.71
C VAL A 656 13.75 6.67 -32.06
N LEU A 657 14.94 6.78 -32.66
CA LEU A 657 16.00 7.65 -32.14
C LEU A 657 15.66 9.15 -32.21
N ARG A 658 14.90 9.61 -33.23
CA ARG A 658 14.35 10.98 -33.28
C ARG A 658 13.21 11.25 -32.30
N ALA A 659 12.60 10.21 -31.74
CA ALA A 659 11.54 10.35 -30.73
C ALA A 659 12.11 10.26 -29.30
N ILE A 660 13.33 9.72 -29.15
CA ILE A 660 14.04 9.59 -27.87
C ILE A 660 15.03 10.75 -27.64
N ALA A 661 15.67 11.25 -28.71
CA ALA A 661 16.44 12.50 -28.69
C ALA A 661 15.52 13.71 -28.81
#